data_AF-A0A6A4KH63-F1
#
_entry.id   AF-A0A6A4KH63-F1
#
_cell.length_a   1.000
_cell.length_b   1.000
_cell.length_c   1.000
_cell.angle_alpha   90.00
_cell.angle_beta   90.00
_cell.angle_gamma   90.00
#
_symmetry.space_group_name_H-M   'P 1'
#
loop_
_entity.id
_entity.type
_entity.pdbx_description
1 polymer ?
#
loop_
_entity_poly.entity_id
_entity_poly.type
_entity_poly.pdbx_seq_one_letter_code
_entity_poly.pdbx_strand_id
1 'polypeptide(L)'
;MSWNAVNGSKEEMPGTSWEVPLTAPHINHETILVPTPIKIPPHPHVPIEQHQIAQIHPHIPQPPHGMANPYMEHEINQELAKHGWKSFWSKRENRPYYWNKTTGESLWEMPVLKPQFDPLTDPLGINHNPPPPQPSLQLPVKRRASDEGVGSPAAKKAFIGPWDLDFPTNVVIFERSPMNIPHPHPIVEAFRCNLCNKLRQCYHELCHARENVEAPKDSFNRWLVERKVVDTGTDPLLPSQCYPEISMSMYREIMNDIPIRLVRPKFTGDARKQLSRYAESAKKLIESRNASSESRKVVMWNVEDTFNWLRRTIGGSFDDFQDRLAHLKEQCQPHLTETCKESVEGICLKIYHLSTDYAKKVKDKHLEILKEQGMPEPNYHSVVNTARKVWCYPVQFSTLCPRLPPVDYLTDRDQVLLRFQRETFSINTLHLQKLEYLYRLSCFDDKKLEHFLTRVWMLLKRYSAYLGNSNTAHRSQMSLPAPVFECLNKAFGVTFECFASPFNCYFRQYCSAFPDIDSYFGSRGPILELKAVSGSFAVHPPYVEELMEASIDHFERLLSDSIEPLSFIVFIPEHRDPAPQALLKLEASPFKRKQIVVPNFEHEYRHGYQHVLQRSEWSVKSPHETMIVWLQNNAGNTTWGPVDDRVEALLDAFRPGRERERDRVELLSPQRPTPGTPQPETPPAPQTPKQD
;
A
#
# COMPACT_ATOMS: atom_id res chain seq x y z
N MET A 1 -35.75 29.72 -42.50
CA MET A 1 -36.58 30.70 -41.74
C MET A 1 -35.75 31.03 -40.51
N SER A 2 -34.96 32.09 -40.44
CA SER A 2 -35.22 33.52 -40.75
C SER A 2 -36.33 34.10 -39.87
N TRP A 3 -35.94 34.97 -38.94
CA TRP A 3 -36.66 36.19 -38.52
C TRP A 3 -35.65 37.21 -37.95
N ASN A 4 -35.91 38.48 -38.26
CA ASN A 4 -35.09 39.70 -38.13
C ASN A 4 -34.52 39.95 -36.70
N ALA A 5 -33.38 40.64 -36.44
CA ALA A 5 -32.62 41.71 -37.12
C ALA A 5 -33.16 43.16 -36.92
N VAL A 6 -32.40 44.00 -36.18
CA VAL A 6 -32.44 45.49 -36.17
C VAL A 6 -31.02 46.06 -35.94
N ASN A 7 -30.76 47.22 -36.55
CA ASN A 7 -29.52 48.03 -36.62
C ASN A 7 -28.89 48.43 -35.26
N GLY A 8 -27.64 48.93 -35.17
CA GLY A 8 -26.58 49.06 -36.18
C GLY A 8 -25.98 50.48 -36.36
N SER A 9 -24.76 50.70 -35.84
CA SER A 9 -23.85 51.85 -36.14
C SER A 9 -22.45 51.56 -35.55
N LYS A 10 -21.45 51.15 -36.36
CA LYS A 10 -20.44 51.97 -37.07
C LYS A 10 -19.28 52.51 -36.19
N GLU A 11 -18.09 51.94 -36.42
CA GLU A 11 -16.75 52.59 -36.49
C GLU A 11 -16.15 53.17 -35.19
N GLU A 12 -14.82 53.17 -34.93
CA GLU A 12 -13.61 52.83 -35.72
C GLU A 12 -12.62 51.92 -34.93
N MET A 13 -11.57 51.41 -35.58
CA MET A 13 -10.31 51.00 -34.92
C MET A 13 -9.25 52.10 -35.07
N PRO A 14 -8.38 52.27 -34.06
CA PRO A 14 -6.95 52.19 -34.37
C PRO A 14 -6.20 51.25 -33.39
N GLY A 15 -4.97 50.88 -33.74
CA GLY A 15 -4.10 50.01 -32.93
C GLY A 15 -2.79 50.67 -32.50
N THR A 16 -1.80 49.82 -32.19
CA THR A 16 -0.40 50.10 -31.80
C THR A 16 -0.14 50.62 -30.37
N SER A 17 0.62 49.80 -29.63
CA SER A 17 1.77 50.13 -28.76
C SER A 17 1.89 51.50 -28.09
N TRP A 18 2.04 51.51 -26.76
CA TRP A 18 3.12 52.25 -26.04
C TRP A 18 3.44 51.60 -24.68
N GLU A 19 4.50 52.08 -24.01
CA GLU A 19 5.28 51.37 -22.98
C GLU A 19 5.23 51.99 -21.56
N VAL A 20 5.19 51.13 -20.53
CA VAL A 20 5.50 51.35 -19.08
C VAL A 20 4.68 52.44 -18.32
N PRO A 21 4.62 52.49 -16.96
CA PRO A 21 5.74 52.51 -15.99
C PRO A 21 5.80 51.33 -14.99
N LEU A 22 7.03 51.05 -14.53
CA LEU A 22 7.34 50.11 -13.46
C LEU A 22 7.27 50.80 -12.09
N THR A 23 6.26 50.48 -11.28
CA THR A 23 6.31 50.63 -9.81
C THR A 23 5.30 49.70 -9.12
N ALA A 24 5.78 48.59 -8.56
CA ALA A 24 5.05 47.77 -7.60
C ALA A 24 5.94 47.54 -6.37
N PRO A 25 5.40 47.59 -5.14
CA PRO A 25 6.22 47.52 -3.92
C PRO A 25 6.83 46.14 -3.71
N HIS A 26 8.03 46.09 -3.11
CA HIS A 26 8.67 44.84 -2.72
C HIS A 26 7.86 44.10 -1.66
N ILE A 27 7.11 43.08 -2.08
CA ILE A 27 6.61 42.04 -1.20
C ILE A 27 7.76 41.05 -0.97
N ASN A 28 8.14 40.85 0.30
CA ASN A 28 9.08 39.79 0.66
C ASN A 28 8.44 38.43 0.40
N HIS A 29 8.82 37.80 -0.72
CA HIS A 29 8.63 36.37 -0.88
C HIS A 29 9.58 35.65 0.10
N GLU A 30 9.05 35.13 1.20
CA GLU A 30 9.72 34.04 1.89
C GLU A 30 9.81 32.85 0.93
N THR A 31 11.03 32.49 0.53
CA THR A 31 11.27 31.49 -0.51
C THR A 31 10.75 30.14 -0.06
N ILE A 32 9.67 29.65 -0.69
CA ILE A 32 9.17 28.30 -0.47
C ILE A 32 10.26 27.30 -0.86
N LEU A 33 10.90 26.70 0.14
CA LEU A 33 11.95 25.71 -0.02
C LEU A 33 11.36 24.36 -0.45
N VAL A 34 10.93 24.28 -1.71
CA VAL A 34 10.62 23.01 -2.38
C VAL A 34 11.90 22.15 -2.39
N PRO A 35 11.93 20.97 -1.75
CA PRO A 35 13.16 20.18 -1.67
C PRO A 35 13.54 19.61 -3.04
N THR A 36 14.69 20.01 -3.58
CA THR A 36 15.20 19.52 -4.87
C THR A 36 15.35 18.00 -4.87
N PRO A 37 14.63 17.23 -5.72
CA PRO A 37 14.71 15.78 -5.70
C PRO A 37 16.09 15.26 -6.08
N ILE A 38 16.51 14.17 -5.43
CA ILE A 38 17.79 13.49 -5.66
C ILE A 38 17.92 13.16 -7.15
N LYS A 39 18.93 13.74 -7.79
CA LYS A 39 19.26 13.44 -9.20
C LYS A 39 19.71 11.99 -9.31
N ILE A 40 19.25 11.30 -10.34
CA ILE A 40 19.73 9.96 -10.70
C ILE A 40 21.22 10.11 -11.11
N PRO A 41 22.17 9.47 -10.41
CA PRO A 41 23.55 9.42 -10.86
C PRO A 41 23.68 8.46 -12.06
N PRO A 42 24.56 8.72 -13.04
CA PRO A 42 24.77 7.79 -14.14
C PRO A 42 25.41 6.49 -13.63
N HIS A 43 24.88 5.35 -14.06
CA HIS A 43 25.52 4.05 -13.82
C HIS A 43 26.79 3.93 -14.68
N PRO A 44 27.87 3.30 -14.17
CA PRO A 44 29.04 3.00 -14.99
C PRO A 44 28.69 1.96 -16.07
N HIS A 45 29.02 2.26 -17.33
CA HIS A 45 28.83 1.31 -18.43
C HIS A 45 29.78 0.12 -18.30
N VAL A 46 29.22 -1.09 -18.36
CA VAL A 46 29.97 -2.32 -18.66
C VAL A 46 29.91 -2.53 -20.18
N PRO A 47 31.06 -2.55 -20.91
CA PRO A 47 31.06 -2.84 -22.34
C PRO A 47 30.62 -4.28 -22.61
N ILE A 48 29.76 -4.48 -23.60
CA ILE A 48 29.41 -5.80 -24.14
C ILE A 48 30.17 -5.96 -25.47
N GLU A 49 31.20 -6.81 -25.48
CA GLU A 49 31.98 -7.06 -26.70
C GLU A 49 31.23 -7.97 -27.68
N GLN A 50 31.07 -7.49 -28.91
CA GLN A 50 30.42 -8.23 -29.98
C GLN A 50 31.37 -9.31 -30.54
N HIS A 51 30.98 -10.58 -30.44
CA HIS A 51 31.73 -11.67 -31.04
C HIS A 51 31.56 -11.69 -32.56
N GLN A 52 32.66 -11.71 -33.31
CA GLN A 52 32.72 -12.13 -34.71
C GLN A 52 33.50 -13.45 -34.84
N ILE A 53 33.20 -14.24 -35.87
CA ILE A 53 33.63 -15.64 -36.02
C ILE A 53 34.71 -15.75 -37.12
N ALA A 54 35.88 -16.33 -36.82
CA ALA A 54 36.87 -16.69 -37.85
C ALA A 54 37.86 -17.83 -37.45
N GLN A 55 37.48 -19.07 -37.75
CA GLN A 55 38.33 -20.19 -38.22
C GLN A 55 39.53 -20.70 -37.35
N ILE A 56 40.25 -21.73 -37.85
CA ILE A 56 40.94 -22.78 -37.05
C ILE A 56 42.26 -23.23 -37.75
N HIS A 57 43.18 -23.86 -36.98
CA HIS A 57 44.33 -24.72 -37.36
C HIS A 57 45.74 -24.05 -37.36
N PRO A 58 46.86 -24.82 -37.24
CA PRO A 58 47.32 -25.38 -35.96
C PRO A 58 48.87 -25.32 -35.74
N HIS A 59 49.38 -25.59 -34.52
CA HIS A 59 50.67 -26.29 -34.29
C HIS A 59 50.93 -26.65 -32.80
N ILE A 60 51.80 -27.64 -32.57
CA ILE A 60 52.13 -28.39 -31.33
C ILE A 60 53.60 -28.91 -31.52
N PRO A 61 54.47 -29.20 -30.51
CA PRO A 61 54.34 -29.29 -29.03
C PRO A 61 55.33 -28.30 -28.29
N GLN A 62 55.99 -28.46 -27.11
CA GLN A 62 56.18 -29.53 -26.09
C GLN A 62 56.43 -28.94 -24.64
N PRO A 63 57.37 -29.33 -23.71
CA PRO A 63 57.27 -29.01 -22.25
C PRO A 63 58.53 -28.21 -21.72
N PRO A 64 58.96 -28.18 -20.42
CA PRO A 64 58.37 -28.74 -19.18
C PRO A 64 58.36 -27.86 -17.90
N HIS A 65 57.69 -28.39 -16.86
CA HIS A 65 57.79 -28.09 -15.41
C HIS A 65 57.32 -26.73 -14.85
N GLY A 66 56.72 -26.77 -13.64
CA GLY A 66 56.59 -25.63 -12.72
C GLY A 66 55.18 -25.39 -12.16
N MET A 67 55.00 -25.53 -10.84
CA MET A 67 53.75 -25.22 -10.13
C MET A 67 53.57 -23.70 -9.91
N ALA A 68 52.34 -23.19 -10.06
CA ALA A 68 51.77 -22.11 -9.22
C ALA A 68 50.25 -21.93 -9.47
N ASN A 69 49.52 -21.39 -8.50
CA ASN A 69 48.07 -21.13 -8.58
C ASN A 69 47.79 -19.64 -8.29
N PRO A 70 47.34 -18.82 -9.26
CA PRO A 70 47.23 -17.37 -9.11
C PRO A 70 45.83 -16.92 -8.66
N TYR A 71 45.52 -17.10 -7.37
CA TYR A 71 44.50 -16.26 -6.71
C TYR A 71 45.21 -15.08 -6.03
N MET A 72 44.82 -13.85 -6.40
CA MET A 72 45.46 -12.62 -5.87
C MET A 72 45.26 -12.49 -4.37
N GLU A 73 46.37 -12.38 -3.62
CA GLU A 73 46.33 -11.84 -2.25
C GLU A 73 45.94 -10.36 -2.30
N HIS A 74 44.99 -9.94 -1.46
CA HIS A 74 44.83 -8.53 -1.13
C HIS A 74 45.94 -8.15 -0.14
N GLU A 75 47.00 -7.51 -0.64
CA GLU A 75 48.07 -6.99 0.19
C GLU A 75 47.53 -5.97 1.21
N ILE A 76 47.86 -6.20 2.48
CA ILE A 76 47.54 -5.27 3.56
C ILE A 76 48.62 -4.17 3.63
N ASN A 77 48.24 -2.95 4.01
CA ASN A 77 49.20 -1.85 4.19
C ASN A 77 50.37 -2.29 5.12
N GLN A 78 51.60 -1.99 4.71
CA GLN A 78 52.84 -2.38 5.41
C GLN A 78 52.85 -1.97 6.89
N GLU A 79 52.18 -0.87 7.27
CA GLU A 79 52.07 -0.49 8.69
C GLU A 79 51.16 -1.41 9.50
N LEU A 80 50.07 -1.90 8.92
CA LEU A 80 49.21 -2.90 9.55
C LEU A 80 49.92 -4.25 9.67
N ALA A 81 50.71 -4.63 8.66
CA ALA A 81 51.56 -5.82 8.71
C ALA A 81 52.62 -5.74 9.83
N LYS A 82 53.25 -4.58 10.04
CA LYS A 82 54.16 -4.32 11.17
C LYS A 82 53.44 -4.48 12.52
N HIS A 83 52.20 -3.99 12.63
CA HIS A 83 51.36 -4.18 13.82
C HIS A 83 50.73 -5.59 13.94
N GLY A 84 51.09 -6.53 13.05
CA GLY A 84 50.75 -7.94 13.15
C GLY A 84 49.49 -8.40 12.42
N TRP A 85 48.81 -7.51 11.69
CA TRP A 85 47.63 -7.85 10.90
C TRP A 85 47.99 -8.58 9.60
N LYS A 86 47.13 -9.52 9.19
CA LYS A 86 47.17 -10.25 7.90
C LYS A 86 45.77 -10.41 7.33
N SER A 87 45.63 -10.43 6.02
CA SER A 87 44.42 -10.78 5.29
C SER A 87 44.29 -12.31 5.10
N PHE A 88 43.06 -12.82 5.10
CA PHE A 88 42.71 -14.23 4.89
C PHE A 88 41.35 -14.32 4.17
N TRP A 89 41.05 -15.43 3.49
CA TRP A 89 39.75 -15.65 2.83
C TRP A 89 38.85 -16.62 3.61
N SER A 90 37.63 -16.21 3.96
CA SER A 90 36.64 -17.12 4.55
C SER A 90 35.92 -17.90 3.45
N LYS A 91 36.15 -19.21 3.37
CA LYS A 91 35.39 -20.11 2.49
C LYS A 91 33.92 -20.26 2.88
N ARG A 92 33.54 -19.93 4.13
CA ARG A 92 32.15 -19.99 4.61
C ARG A 92 31.37 -18.74 4.23
N GLU A 93 31.95 -17.56 4.49
CA GLU A 93 31.30 -16.26 4.27
C GLU A 93 31.59 -15.67 2.87
N ASN A 94 32.36 -16.40 2.05
CA ASN A 94 32.84 -16.05 0.71
C ASN A 94 33.39 -14.61 0.58
N ARG A 95 34.14 -14.15 1.59
CA ARG A 95 34.73 -12.80 1.67
C ARG A 95 36.05 -12.80 2.46
N PRO A 96 36.90 -11.77 2.31
CA PRO A 96 38.12 -11.68 3.11
C PRO A 96 37.82 -11.26 4.55
N TYR A 97 38.78 -11.54 5.44
CA TYR A 97 38.83 -11.03 6.81
C TYR A 97 40.29 -10.75 7.19
N TYR A 98 40.49 -10.00 8.27
CA TYR A 98 41.78 -9.59 8.80
C TYR A 98 42.00 -10.20 10.18
N TRP A 99 43.17 -10.79 10.42
CA TRP A 99 43.54 -11.36 11.71
C TRP A 99 44.83 -10.76 12.23
N ASN A 100 44.87 -10.41 13.52
CA ASN A 100 46.08 -9.91 14.17
C ASN A 100 46.81 -11.04 14.91
N LYS A 101 48.05 -11.34 14.49
CA LYS A 101 48.88 -12.39 15.11
C LYS A 101 49.32 -12.09 16.55
N THR A 102 49.23 -10.83 16.96
CA THR A 102 49.76 -10.30 18.23
C THR A 102 48.65 -10.18 19.29
N THR A 103 47.43 -9.85 18.89
CA THR A 103 46.26 -9.76 19.79
C THR A 103 45.29 -10.95 19.67
N GLY A 104 45.41 -11.76 18.61
CA GLY A 104 44.49 -12.86 18.30
C GLY A 104 43.16 -12.42 17.66
N GLU A 105 42.92 -11.12 17.53
CA GLU A 105 41.67 -10.51 17.07
C GLU A 105 41.37 -10.79 15.59
N SER A 106 40.09 -10.97 15.25
CA SER A 106 39.60 -11.17 13.87
C SER A 106 38.55 -10.12 13.51
N LEU A 107 38.77 -9.38 12.42
CA LEU A 107 37.86 -8.33 11.92
C LEU A 107 37.47 -8.61 10.46
N TRP A 108 36.22 -8.31 10.10
CA TRP A 108 35.74 -8.42 8.71
C TRP A 108 36.02 -7.17 7.86
N GLU A 109 36.42 -6.07 8.50
CA GLU A 109 36.74 -4.79 7.89
C GLU A 109 38.22 -4.46 8.12
N MET A 110 38.81 -3.63 7.27
CA MET A 110 40.24 -3.31 7.36
C MET A 110 40.54 -2.54 8.66
N PRO A 111 41.48 -2.99 9.51
CA PRO A 111 41.78 -2.33 10.77
C PRO A 111 42.34 -0.92 10.55
N VAL A 112 41.97 0.02 11.42
CA VAL A 112 42.48 1.40 11.41
C VAL A 112 43.35 1.63 12.65
N LEU A 113 44.60 2.04 12.44
CA LEU A 113 45.49 2.42 13.54
C LEU A 113 45.04 3.76 14.14
N LYS A 114 44.77 3.77 15.44
CA LYS A 114 44.42 5.01 16.18
C LYS A 114 45.68 5.84 16.43
N PRO A 115 45.60 7.19 16.31
CA PRO A 115 46.63 8.08 16.84
C PRO A 115 46.84 7.86 18.35
N GLN A 116 48.03 8.23 18.84
CA GLN A 116 48.41 8.04 20.24
C GLN A 116 47.62 8.97 21.19
N PHE A 117 47.57 8.56 22.46
CA PHE A 117 46.71 9.13 23.52
C PHE A 117 47.07 10.59 23.85
N ASP A 118 46.07 11.45 24.01
CA ASP A 118 46.22 12.80 24.56
C ASP A 118 46.14 12.73 26.10
N PRO A 119 47.17 13.20 26.85
CA PRO A 119 47.15 13.24 28.31
C PRO A 119 46.01 14.05 28.95
N LEU A 120 45.30 14.89 28.19
CA LEU A 120 44.26 15.78 28.72
C LEU A 120 42.92 15.09 29.08
N THR A 121 42.82 13.75 28.97
CA THR A 121 41.57 12.99 29.15
C THR A 121 41.70 11.77 30.08
N ASP A 122 42.45 11.89 31.17
CA ASP A 122 42.45 10.92 32.28
C ASP A 122 41.17 11.03 33.15
N PRO A 123 40.34 9.97 33.29
CA PRO A 123 39.17 9.95 34.16
C PRO A 123 39.48 9.58 35.63
N LEU A 124 40.73 9.34 36.04
CA LEU A 124 41.10 8.89 37.39
C LEU A 124 41.89 9.90 38.25
N GLY A 125 42.51 10.92 37.65
CA GLY A 125 42.80 12.20 38.31
C GLY A 125 43.88 12.18 39.40
N ILE A 126 45.01 11.48 39.18
CA ILE A 126 46.12 11.42 40.15
C ILE A 126 47.39 12.09 39.63
N ASN A 127 47.50 13.41 39.79
CA ASN A 127 48.72 14.09 40.25
C ASN A 127 48.48 15.59 40.55
N HIS A 128 49.32 16.20 41.41
CA HIS A 128 49.14 17.57 41.91
C HIS A 128 50.04 18.61 41.20
N ASN A 129 49.50 19.79 40.86
CA ASN A 129 49.92 21.09 41.42
C ASN A 129 49.16 22.30 40.81
N PRO A 130 48.78 23.33 41.60
CA PRO A 130 48.07 24.52 41.10
C PRO A 130 48.91 25.80 40.99
N PRO A 131 48.72 26.59 39.91
CA PRO A 131 48.99 28.04 39.84
C PRO A 131 47.69 28.88 39.63
N PRO A 132 47.71 30.23 39.66
CA PRO A 132 46.65 31.01 40.33
C PRO A 132 45.53 31.61 39.43
N PRO A 133 44.43 32.12 40.04
CA PRO A 133 43.27 32.68 39.34
C PRO A 133 43.37 34.21 39.09
N GLN A 134 42.83 34.67 37.95
CA GLN A 134 42.44 36.07 37.66
C GLN A 134 41.34 36.09 36.55
N PRO A 135 40.59 37.20 36.35
CA PRO A 135 39.14 37.06 36.10
C PRO A 135 38.61 37.49 34.71
N SER A 136 37.37 37.01 34.44
CA SER A 136 36.27 37.65 33.69
C SER A 136 36.54 38.45 32.40
N LEU A 137 35.95 38.00 31.28
CA LEU A 137 34.95 38.73 30.46
C LEU A 137 34.77 38.04 29.10
N GLN A 138 33.53 37.71 28.71
CA GLN A 138 33.21 37.44 27.30
C GLN A 138 31.72 37.64 26.99
N LEU A 139 31.44 38.54 26.04
CA LEU A 139 30.14 38.76 25.41
C LEU A 139 29.94 37.77 24.25
N PRO A 140 28.68 37.41 23.89
CA PRO A 140 28.42 36.34 22.93
C PRO A 140 28.69 36.76 21.48
N VAL A 141 29.75 36.19 20.89
CA VAL A 141 30.04 36.36 19.45
C VAL A 141 29.44 35.20 18.65
N LYS A 142 28.49 35.51 17.76
CA LYS A 142 27.94 34.57 16.77
C LYS A 142 29.07 33.91 15.96
N ARG A 143 29.11 32.57 15.93
CA ARG A 143 29.79 31.80 14.88
C ARG A 143 28.78 30.95 14.11
N ARG A 144 29.07 30.73 12.83
CA ARG A 144 28.24 29.95 11.90
C ARG A 144 28.41 28.45 12.20
N ALA A 145 27.32 27.68 12.11
CA ALA A 145 27.37 26.23 12.15
C ALA A 145 27.67 25.70 10.74
N SER A 146 28.90 25.23 10.51
CA SER A 146 29.32 24.60 9.25
C SER A 146 30.61 23.81 9.46
N ASP A 147 30.53 22.76 10.28
CA ASP A 147 31.55 21.70 10.37
C ASP A 147 30.86 20.42 10.85
N GLU A 148 30.76 19.38 10.00
CA GLU A 148 30.17 18.10 10.37
C GLU A 148 31.25 17.16 10.93
N GLY A 149 31.38 17.15 12.25
CA GLY A 149 32.22 16.17 12.93
C GLY A 149 31.72 14.76 12.64
N VAL A 150 32.61 13.91 12.09
CA VAL A 150 32.31 12.52 11.71
C VAL A 150 32.01 11.68 12.96
N GLY A 151 30.73 11.62 13.33
CA GLY A 151 30.24 10.75 14.39
C GLY A 151 30.34 9.29 13.97
N SER A 152 30.94 8.45 14.82
CA SER A 152 30.97 6.99 14.65
C SER A 152 29.57 6.46 14.32
N PRO A 153 29.41 5.54 13.36
CA PRO A 153 28.10 5.04 12.97
C PRO A 153 27.42 4.35 14.15
N ALA A 154 26.42 5.01 14.72
CA ALA A 154 25.57 4.40 15.73
C ALA A 154 24.94 3.14 15.13
N ALA A 155 25.18 1.98 15.76
CA ALA A 155 24.71 0.70 15.26
C ALA A 155 23.20 0.78 15.00
N LYS A 156 22.80 0.66 13.72
CA LYS A 156 21.39 0.75 13.30
C LYS A 156 20.60 -0.32 14.06
N LYS A 157 19.83 0.10 15.07
CA LYS A 157 18.83 -0.75 15.69
C LYS A 157 17.76 -1.03 14.64
N ALA A 158 17.82 -2.21 14.03
CA ALA A 158 16.86 -2.65 13.02
C ALA A 158 15.43 -2.43 13.54
N PHE A 159 14.59 -1.78 12.74
CA PHE A 159 13.28 -1.33 13.19
C PHE A 159 12.30 -2.51 13.27
N ILE A 160 12.20 -3.12 14.46
CA ILE A 160 11.52 -4.40 14.68
C ILE A 160 10.04 -4.32 14.29
N GLY A 161 9.62 -5.14 13.32
CA GLY A 161 8.20 -5.31 12.95
C GLY A 161 8.01 -6.19 11.72
N PRO A 162 6.76 -6.42 11.28
CA PRO A 162 6.43 -7.18 10.07
C PRO A 162 6.58 -6.35 8.77
N TRP A 163 7.59 -5.48 8.71
CA TRP A 163 7.83 -4.50 7.66
C TRP A 163 9.34 -4.25 7.53
N ASP A 164 9.79 -3.82 6.34
CA ASP A 164 11.14 -3.30 6.15
C ASP A 164 11.06 -1.93 5.48
N LEU A 165 11.50 -0.93 6.24
CA LEU A 165 11.41 0.48 5.88
C LEU A 165 12.80 1.05 5.50
N ASP A 166 13.87 0.26 5.57
CA ASP A 166 15.22 0.67 5.16
C ASP A 166 15.46 0.44 3.65
N PHE A 167 14.70 -0.45 2.99
CA PHE A 167 14.81 -0.70 1.54
C PHE A 167 14.76 0.58 0.69
N PRO A 168 15.73 0.82 -0.22
CA PRO A 168 15.64 1.89 -1.21
C PRO A 168 14.57 1.55 -2.26
N THR A 169 14.11 2.56 -3.02
CA THR A 169 13.18 2.31 -4.13
C THR A 169 13.94 2.00 -5.41
N ASN A 170 13.43 1.08 -6.22
CA ASN A 170 13.78 0.96 -7.64
C ASN A 170 12.73 1.60 -8.56
N VAL A 171 11.69 2.24 -8.00
CA VAL A 171 10.62 2.85 -8.80
C VAL A 171 11.03 4.22 -9.30
N VAL A 172 11.06 4.35 -10.63
CA VAL A 172 11.21 5.62 -11.35
C VAL A 172 9.83 6.07 -11.81
N ILE A 173 9.52 7.35 -11.62
CA ILE A 173 8.29 8.01 -12.10
C ILE A 173 8.63 9.21 -12.99
N PHE A 174 7.66 9.65 -13.78
CA PHE A 174 7.66 11.04 -14.25
C PHE A 174 7.36 11.99 -13.08
N GLU A 175 8.16 13.05 -12.96
CA GLU A 175 8.09 14.04 -11.89
C GLU A 175 6.79 14.85 -11.96
N ARG A 176 6.03 14.82 -10.86
CA ARG A 176 4.67 15.33 -10.77
C ARG A 176 4.61 16.73 -10.17
N SER A 177 3.54 17.44 -10.49
CA SER A 177 3.15 18.64 -9.73
C SER A 177 2.92 18.29 -8.26
N PRO A 178 3.35 19.14 -7.30
CA PRO A 178 2.85 19.09 -5.94
C PRO A 178 1.34 19.34 -5.90
N MET A 179 0.64 18.81 -4.90
CA MET A 179 -0.78 19.11 -4.69
C MET A 179 -0.96 20.56 -4.27
N ASN A 180 -1.86 21.28 -4.95
CA ASN A 180 -2.26 22.64 -4.58
C ASN A 180 -3.62 22.65 -3.88
N ILE A 181 -3.75 21.82 -2.85
CA ILE A 181 -4.88 21.76 -1.92
C ILE A 181 -4.41 22.22 -0.52
N PRO A 182 -5.33 22.57 0.40
CA PRO A 182 -4.97 22.79 1.80
C PRO A 182 -4.37 21.53 2.45
N HIS A 183 -3.34 21.69 3.28
CA HIS A 183 -2.87 20.61 4.19
C HIS A 183 -3.98 20.22 5.16
N PRO A 184 -4.13 18.94 5.56
CA PRO A 184 -5.18 18.49 6.47
C PRO A 184 -5.09 19.18 7.85
N HIS A 185 -6.26 19.52 8.41
CA HIS A 185 -6.40 20.17 9.70
C HIS A 185 -7.47 19.46 10.56
N PRO A 186 -7.23 19.16 11.85
CA PRO A 186 -8.03 18.18 12.59
C PRO A 186 -9.50 18.59 12.82
N ILE A 187 -9.79 19.90 12.86
CA ILE A 187 -11.18 20.39 12.91
C ILE A 187 -11.92 20.09 11.60
N VAL A 188 -11.24 20.24 10.46
CA VAL A 188 -11.81 19.91 9.14
C VAL A 188 -11.97 18.40 8.99
N GLU A 189 -11.02 17.61 9.49
CA GLU A 189 -11.08 16.15 9.42
C GLU A 189 -12.21 15.57 10.30
N ALA A 190 -12.38 16.11 11.51
CA ALA A 190 -13.53 15.78 12.36
C ALA A 190 -14.86 16.10 11.65
N PHE A 191 -14.96 17.27 11.01
CA PHE A 191 -16.15 17.70 10.28
C PHE A 191 -16.44 16.83 9.05
N ARG A 192 -15.43 16.57 8.20
CA ARG A 192 -15.47 15.65 7.04
C ARG A 192 -15.97 14.27 7.44
N CYS A 193 -15.37 13.68 8.46
CA CYS A 193 -15.74 12.36 8.95
C CYS A 193 -17.16 12.31 9.52
N ASN A 194 -17.59 13.36 10.23
CA ASN A 194 -18.96 13.46 10.75
C ASN A 194 -20.00 13.65 9.63
N LEU A 195 -19.64 14.30 8.52
CA LEU A 195 -20.46 14.35 7.31
C LEU A 195 -20.49 13.00 6.57
N CYS A 196 -19.37 12.30 6.44
CA CYS A 196 -19.31 10.95 5.88
C CYS A 196 -20.22 9.97 6.66
N ASN A 197 -20.16 10.00 8.00
CA ASN A 197 -21.03 9.18 8.85
C ASN A 197 -22.53 9.54 8.71
N LYS A 198 -22.86 10.83 8.55
CA LYS A 198 -24.25 11.25 8.24
C LYS A 198 -24.71 10.77 6.87
N LEU A 199 -23.83 10.78 5.87
CA LEU A 199 -24.13 10.29 4.52
C LEU A 199 -24.38 8.78 4.52
N ARG A 200 -23.54 8.02 5.25
CA ARG A 200 -23.70 6.59 5.50
C ARG A 200 -25.04 6.27 6.20
N GLN A 201 -25.40 7.03 7.24
CA GLN A 201 -26.68 6.88 7.93
C GLN A 201 -27.87 7.16 6.99
N CYS A 202 -27.82 8.24 6.21
CA CYS A 202 -28.86 8.58 5.23
C CYS A 202 -29.02 7.48 4.16
N TYR A 203 -27.94 6.79 3.78
CA TYR A 203 -28.00 5.65 2.87
C TYR A 203 -28.74 4.44 3.47
N HIS A 204 -28.48 4.10 4.73
CA HIS A 204 -29.26 3.08 5.46
C HIS A 204 -30.75 3.44 5.53
N GLU A 205 -31.06 4.70 5.85
CA GLU A 205 -32.43 5.21 5.93
C GLU A 205 -33.16 5.18 4.58
N LEU A 206 -32.49 5.55 3.48
CA LEU A 206 -33.07 5.55 2.14
C LEU A 206 -33.37 4.14 1.62
N CYS A 207 -32.48 3.17 1.84
CA CYS A 207 -32.73 1.77 1.44
C CYS A 207 -33.96 1.20 2.17
N HIS A 208 -34.06 1.44 3.48
CA HIS A 208 -35.18 0.96 4.28
C HIS A 208 -36.49 1.70 3.94
N ALA A 209 -36.46 3.03 3.87
CA ALA A 209 -37.67 3.85 3.69
C ALA A 209 -38.27 3.80 2.28
N ARG A 210 -37.49 3.46 1.24
CA ARG A 210 -37.99 3.32 -0.14
C ARG A 210 -38.23 1.87 -0.53
N GLU A 211 -37.24 1.01 -0.39
CA GLU A 211 -37.27 -0.37 -0.92
C GLU A 211 -37.62 -1.41 0.14
N ASN A 212 -37.72 -1.04 1.43
CA ASN A 212 -37.95 -1.98 2.55
C ASN A 212 -36.83 -3.04 2.64
N VAL A 213 -35.58 -2.66 2.34
CA VAL A 213 -34.38 -3.50 2.49
C VAL A 213 -33.36 -2.85 3.43
N GLU A 214 -32.57 -3.66 4.13
CA GLU A 214 -31.33 -3.14 4.73
C GLU A 214 -30.36 -2.72 3.62
N ALA A 215 -29.57 -1.67 3.84
CA ALA A 215 -28.52 -1.32 2.88
C ALA A 215 -27.49 -2.47 2.76
N PRO A 216 -27.15 -2.93 1.53
CA PRO A 216 -26.28 -4.07 1.32
C PRO A 216 -24.93 -3.95 2.03
N LYS A 217 -24.45 -5.05 2.61
CA LYS A 217 -23.32 -5.04 3.55
C LYS A 217 -22.02 -4.55 2.87
N ASP A 218 -21.42 -3.51 3.45
CA ASP A 218 -20.19 -2.84 2.99
C ASP A 218 -20.32 -2.08 1.65
N SER A 219 -21.51 -2.02 1.04
CA SER A 219 -21.74 -1.36 -0.27
C SER A 219 -21.39 0.12 -0.30
N PHE A 220 -21.62 0.85 0.81
CA PHE A 220 -21.22 2.25 0.94
C PHE A 220 -19.70 2.44 0.84
N ASN A 221 -18.90 1.48 1.32
CA ASN A 221 -17.45 1.54 1.21
C ASN A 221 -17.00 1.24 -0.22
N ARG A 222 -17.63 0.26 -0.90
CA ARG A 222 -17.38 0.00 -2.33
C ARG A 222 -17.77 1.19 -3.20
N TRP A 223 -18.90 1.84 -2.91
CA TRP A 223 -19.33 3.07 -3.55
C TRP A 223 -18.32 4.20 -3.39
N LEU A 224 -17.78 4.46 -2.19
CA LEU A 224 -16.71 5.46 -2.01
C LEU A 224 -15.50 5.17 -2.90
N VAL A 225 -15.06 3.92 -2.98
CA VAL A 225 -13.91 3.52 -3.81
C VAL A 225 -14.21 3.60 -5.30
N GLU A 226 -15.33 3.05 -5.75
CA GLU A 226 -15.76 3.04 -7.15
C GLU A 226 -15.96 4.45 -7.69
N ARG A 227 -16.64 5.32 -6.93
CA ARG A 227 -16.78 6.73 -7.30
C ARG A 227 -15.41 7.41 -7.42
N LYS A 228 -14.45 7.12 -6.52
CA LYS A 228 -13.08 7.65 -6.59
C LYS A 228 -12.23 7.13 -7.76
N VAL A 229 -12.71 6.17 -8.56
CA VAL A 229 -12.11 5.82 -9.86
C VAL A 229 -12.43 6.87 -10.94
N VAL A 230 -13.59 7.53 -10.83
CA VAL A 230 -14.13 8.46 -11.84
C VAL A 230 -14.36 9.89 -11.33
N ASP A 231 -14.04 10.16 -10.06
CA ASP A 231 -14.22 11.45 -9.42
C ASP A 231 -13.10 12.43 -9.81
N THR A 232 -13.48 13.57 -10.36
CA THR A 232 -12.57 14.70 -10.65
C THR A 232 -12.64 15.80 -9.58
N GLY A 233 -13.30 15.50 -8.46
CA GLY A 233 -13.48 16.40 -7.32
C GLY A 233 -12.23 16.60 -6.45
N THR A 234 -12.29 17.57 -5.54
CA THR A 234 -11.13 18.01 -4.74
C THR A 234 -11.14 17.56 -3.27
N ASP A 235 -12.19 16.90 -2.78
CA ASP A 235 -12.16 16.30 -1.43
C ASP A 235 -11.52 14.91 -1.48
N PRO A 236 -10.59 14.56 -0.58
CA PRO A 236 -9.89 13.28 -0.61
C PRO A 236 -10.75 12.07 -0.19
N LEU A 237 -11.90 12.27 0.48
CA LEU A 237 -12.75 11.17 0.96
C LEU A 237 -14.09 11.13 0.22
N LEU A 238 -14.79 12.26 0.14
CA LEU A 238 -16.13 12.34 -0.43
C LEU A 238 -16.06 12.51 -1.96
N PRO A 239 -16.72 11.69 -2.77
CA PRO A 239 -16.87 11.95 -4.21
C PRO A 239 -17.75 13.18 -4.44
N SER A 240 -17.47 13.97 -5.48
CA SER A 240 -18.22 15.22 -5.73
C SER A 240 -18.42 15.62 -7.18
N GLN A 241 -17.64 15.07 -8.11
CA GLN A 241 -17.64 15.39 -9.54
C GLN A 241 -17.35 14.10 -10.36
N CYS A 242 -18.31 13.18 -10.32
CA CYS A 242 -18.29 11.89 -11.01
C CYS A 242 -19.20 11.92 -12.25
N TYR A 243 -18.83 11.20 -13.31
CA TYR A 243 -19.72 10.92 -14.45
C TYR A 243 -19.63 9.43 -14.84
N PRO A 244 -20.77 8.73 -15.04
CA PRO A 244 -22.15 9.15 -14.76
C PRO A 244 -22.39 9.34 -13.25
N GLU A 245 -23.38 10.15 -12.85
CA GLU A 245 -23.66 10.41 -11.42
C GLU A 245 -24.13 9.15 -10.65
N ILE A 246 -24.91 8.29 -11.31
CA ILE A 246 -25.40 7.03 -10.76
C ILE A 246 -24.24 6.03 -10.68
N SER A 247 -23.98 5.50 -9.49
CA SER A 247 -23.06 4.37 -9.29
C SER A 247 -23.74 3.07 -9.66
N MET A 248 -23.22 2.40 -10.69
CA MET A 248 -23.70 1.05 -11.05
C MET A 248 -23.29 0.00 -10.03
N SER A 249 -22.24 0.25 -9.23
CA SER A 249 -21.88 -0.60 -8.09
C SER A 249 -22.99 -0.56 -7.01
N MET A 250 -23.34 0.64 -6.53
CA MET A 250 -24.42 0.84 -5.54
C MET A 250 -25.78 0.36 -6.08
N TYR A 251 -26.11 0.66 -7.34
CA TYR A 251 -27.35 0.22 -7.98
C TYR A 251 -27.44 -1.31 -8.06
N ARG A 252 -26.41 -2.00 -8.60
CA ARG A 252 -26.38 -3.47 -8.68
C ARG A 252 -26.58 -4.12 -7.31
N GLU A 253 -25.93 -3.58 -6.27
CA GLU A 253 -26.05 -4.12 -4.92
C GLU A 253 -27.44 -3.95 -4.31
N ILE A 254 -28.07 -2.78 -4.42
CA ILE A 254 -29.44 -2.56 -3.89
C ILE A 254 -30.43 -3.46 -4.64
N MET A 255 -30.33 -3.54 -5.97
CA MET A 255 -31.25 -4.34 -6.79
C MET A 255 -31.12 -5.85 -6.54
N ASN A 256 -29.96 -6.33 -6.08
CA ASN A 256 -29.74 -7.73 -5.71
C ASN A 256 -30.46 -8.15 -4.41
N ASP A 257 -30.70 -7.21 -3.49
CA ASP A 257 -31.43 -7.44 -2.24
C ASP A 257 -32.95 -7.14 -2.36
N ILE A 258 -33.44 -6.80 -3.56
CA ILE A 258 -34.87 -6.60 -3.89
C ILE A 258 -35.43 -7.88 -4.56
N PRO A 259 -36.64 -8.37 -4.17
CA PRO A 259 -37.60 -7.81 -3.21
C PRO A 259 -37.30 -8.18 -1.75
N ILE A 260 -36.42 -9.16 -1.52
CA ILE A 260 -35.78 -9.44 -0.23
C ILE A 260 -34.35 -9.94 -0.46
N ARG A 261 -33.48 -9.60 0.48
CA ARG A 261 -32.14 -10.17 0.61
C ARG A 261 -32.19 -11.68 0.79
N LEU A 262 -31.58 -12.41 -0.12
CA LEU A 262 -31.45 -13.87 -0.03
C LEU A 262 -30.24 -14.26 0.82
N VAL A 263 -30.39 -15.30 1.64
CA VAL A 263 -29.34 -15.89 2.47
C VAL A 263 -29.26 -17.38 2.17
N ARG A 264 -28.05 -17.97 2.11
CA ARG A 264 -27.90 -19.43 1.92
C ARG A 264 -28.60 -20.19 3.07
N PRO A 265 -29.68 -20.95 2.82
CA PRO A 265 -30.39 -21.64 3.89
C PRO A 265 -29.54 -22.76 4.49
N LYS A 266 -29.69 -23.02 5.80
CA LYS A 266 -28.97 -24.10 6.49
C LYS A 266 -29.67 -25.46 6.43
N PHE A 267 -31.00 -25.44 6.28
CA PHE A 267 -31.85 -26.62 6.32
C PHE A 267 -32.99 -26.50 5.31
N THR A 268 -33.54 -27.63 4.85
CA THR A 268 -34.69 -27.72 3.93
C THR A 268 -35.89 -26.88 4.38
N GLY A 269 -36.17 -26.88 5.69
CA GLY A 269 -37.25 -26.06 6.27
C GLY A 269 -37.01 -24.56 6.15
N ASP A 270 -35.76 -24.09 6.07
CA ASP A 270 -35.43 -22.68 5.84
C ASP A 270 -35.43 -22.32 4.36
N ALA A 271 -35.02 -23.24 3.48
CA ALA A 271 -35.16 -23.09 2.03
C ALA A 271 -36.64 -22.88 1.63
N ARG A 272 -37.55 -23.72 2.17
CA ARG A 272 -39.00 -23.56 1.97
C ARG A 272 -39.54 -22.22 2.50
N LYS A 273 -39.08 -21.75 3.67
CA LYS A 273 -39.44 -20.43 4.22
C LYS A 273 -38.95 -19.30 3.32
N GLN A 274 -37.72 -19.38 2.80
CA GLN A 274 -37.14 -18.34 1.94
C GLN A 274 -37.88 -18.24 0.60
N LEU A 275 -38.22 -19.38 -0.02
CA LEU A 275 -39.05 -19.42 -1.22
C LEU A 275 -40.42 -18.75 -0.98
N SER A 276 -41.09 -19.10 0.12
CA SER A 276 -42.38 -18.50 0.50
C SER A 276 -42.28 -16.99 0.73
N ARG A 277 -41.23 -16.51 1.41
CA ARG A 277 -41.00 -15.08 1.69
C ARG A 277 -40.65 -14.30 0.42
N TYR A 278 -39.86 -14.86 -0.49
CA TYR A 278 -39.53 -14.21 -1.76
C TYR A 278 -40.80 -14.04 -2.61
N ALA A 279 -41.64 -15.08 -2.70
CA ALA A 279 -42.91 -15.03 -3.41
C ALA A 279 -43.88 -13.99 -2.80
N GLU A 280 -44.01 -13.96 -1.48
CA GLU A 280 -44.84 -12.99 -0.75
C GLU A 280 -44.36 -11.55 -0.95
N SER A 281 -43.06 -11.27 -0.84
CA SER A 281 -42.51 -9.93 -1.05
C SER A 281 -42.53 -9.49 -2.52
N ALA A 282 -42.31 -10.40 -3.48
CA ALA A 282 -42.45 -10.10 -4.92
C ALA A 282 -43.89 -9.64 -5.25
N LYS A 283 -44.89 -10.36 -4.72
CA LYS A 283 -46.30 -9.98 -4.81
C LYS A 283 -46.57 -8.62 -4.15
N LYS A 284 -46.18 -8.44 -2.88
CA LYS A 284 -46.38 -7.17 -2.16
C LYS A 284 -45.77 -5.97 -2.91
N LEU A 285 -44.62 -6.16 -3.54
CA LEU A 285 -43.96 -5.11 -4.34
C LEU A 285 -44.76 -4.76 -5.60
N ILE A 286 -45.16 -5.75 -6.39
CA ILE A 286 -45.87 -5.54 -7.66
C ILE A 286 -47.33 -5.05 -7.47
N GLU A 287 -47.94 -5.34 -6.32
CA GLU A 287 -49.24 -4.81 -5.90
C GLU A 287 -49.15 -3.36 -5.37
N SER A 288 -48.10 -3.00 -4.62
CA SER A 288 -47.96 -1.68 -3.99
C SER A 288 -47.31 -0.60 -4.87
N ARG A 289 -46.70 -0.98 -6.01
CA ARG A 289 -46.02 -0.05 -6.94
C ARG A 289 -46.72 0.08 -8.28
N ASN A 290 -46.39 1.16 -9.00
CA ASN A 290 -46.89 1.46 -10.34
C ASN A 290 -46.22 0.59 -11.42
N ALA A 291 -46.37 -0.73 -11.31
CA ALA A 291 -45.94 -1.69 -12.33
C ALA A 291 -46.87 -1.67 -13.55
N SER A 292 -46.31 -1.99 -14.73
CA SER A 292 -47.09 -2.18 -15.96
C SER A 292 -48.13 -3.30 -15.80
N SER A 293 -49.18 -3.28 -16.63
CA SER A 293 -50.23 -4.30 -16.59
C SER A 293 -49.72 -5.69 -16.94
N GLU A 294 -48.64 -5.81 -17.70
CA GLU A 294 -48.01 -7.08 -18.05
C GLU A 294 -47.06 -7.56 -16.94
N SER A 295 -46.16 -6.69 -16.47
CA SER A 295 -45.26 -6.97 -15.35
C SER A 295 -46.02 -7.40 -14.09
N ARG A 296 -47.21 -6.82 -13.84
CA ARG A 296 -48.10 -7.26 -12.76
C ARG A 296 -48.69 -8.65 -12.98
N LYS A 297 -49.15 -9.01 -14.19
CA LYS A 297 -49.66 -10.37 -14.48
C LYS A 297 -48.57 -11.43 -14.30
N VAL A 298 -47.39 -11.22 -14.90
CA VAL A 298 -46.31 -12.21 -14.93
C VAL A 298 -45.83 -12.52 -13.51
N VAL A 299 -45.58 -11.51 -12.68
CA VAL A 299 -45.16 -11.71 -11.28
C VAL A 299 -46.26 -12.40 -10.47
N MET A 300 -47.53 -11.95 -10.58
CA MET A 300 -48.65 -12.54 -9.84
C MET A 300 -48.87 -14.01 -10.19
N TRP A 301 -48.85 -14.36 -11.48
CA TRP A 301 -49.02 -15.74 -11.94
C TRP A 301 -47.88 -16.65 -11.44
N ASN A 302 -46.63 -16.22 -11.56
CA ASN A 302 -45.47 -17.00 -11.08
C ASN A 302 -45.49 -17.19 -9.54
N VAL A 303 -45.94 -16.18 -8.79
CA VAL A 303 -46.13 -16.27 -7.35
C VAL A 303 -47.27 -17.22 -7.00
N GLU A 304 -48.41 -17.14 -7.66
CA GLU A 304 -49.56 -18.04 -7.42
C GLU A 304 -49.26 -19.49 -7.78
N ASP A 305 -48.58 -19.75 -8.91
CA ASP A 305 -48.11 -21.11 -9.23
C ASP A 305 -47.10 -21.61 -8.19
N THR A 306 -46.21 -20.76 -7.69
CA THR A 306 -45.28 -21.15 -6.62
C THR A 306 -45.99 -21.46 -5.30
N PHE A 307 -47.05 -20.72 -4.95
CA PHE A 307 -47.90 -21.07 -3.80
C PHE A 307 -48.77 -22.31 -4.03
N ASN A 308 -49.15 -22.62 -5.28
CA ASN A 308 -49.82 -23.87 -5.64
C ASN A 308 -48.87 -25.06 -5.52
N TRP A 309 -47.65 -24.93 -6.04
CA TRP A 309 -46.57 -25.90 -5.90
C TRP A 309 -46.20 -26.11 -4.42
N LEU A 310 -45.99 -25.04 -3.63
CA LEU A 310 -45.71 -25.12 -2.19
C LEU A 310 -46.80 -25.83 -1.38
N ARG A 311 -48.05 -25.84 -1.85
CA ARG A 311 -49.18 -26.57 -1.23
C ARG A 311 -49.27 -28.04 -1.66
N ARG A 312 -48.84 -28.37 -2.89
CA ARG A 312 -48.83 -29.74 -3.42
C ARG A 312 -47.57 -30.53 -3.00
N THR A 313 -46.42 -29.87 -2.92
CA THR A 313 -45.11 -30.47 -2.61
C THR A 313 -44.96 -30.70 -1.10
N ILE A 314 -45.50 -31.82 -0.62
CA ILE A 314 -45.29 -32.33 0.73
C ILE A 314 -43.99 -33.14 0.75
N GLY A 315 -42.99 -32.71 1.54
CA GLY A 315 -41.73 -33.44 1.71
C GLY A 315 -40.65 -33.19 0.66
N GLY A 316 -40.74 -32.11 -0.12
CA GLY A 316 -39.68 -31.71 -1.08
C GLY A 316 -38.29 -31.56 -0.43
N SER A 317 -37.25 -31.81 -1.23
CA SER A 317 -35.84 -31.74 -0.83
C SER A 317 -35.34 -30.31 -0.64
N PHE A 318 -34.07 -30.15 -0.23
CA PHE A 318 -33.43 -28.84 -0.16
C PHE A 318 -33.35 -28.20 -1.56
N ASP A 319 -32.92 -28.99 -2.55
CA ASP A 319 -32.64 -28.55 -3.90
C ASP A 319 -33.93 -28.20 -4.66
N ASP A 320 -35.02 -28.97 -4.47
CA ASP A 320 -36.37 -28.60 -4.97
C ASP A 320 -36.78 -27.17 -4.60
N PHE A 321 -36.43 -26.72 -3.37
CA PHE A 321 -36.72 -25.37 -2.90
C PHE A 321 -35.70 -24.32 -3.36
N GLN A 322 -34.49 -24.70 -3.79
CA GLN A 322 -33.53 -23.79 -4.40
C GLN A 322 -33.79 -23.62 -5.90
N ASP A 323 -34.04 -24.69 -6.64
CA ASP A 323 -34.37 -24.65 -8.07
C ASP A 323 -35.67 -23.89 -8.31
N ARG A 324 -36.71 -24.13 -7.49
CA ARG A 324 -37.97 -23.39 -7.57
C ARG A 324 -37.80 -21.90 -7.19
N LEU A 325 -36.84 -21.56 -6.33
CA LEU A 325 -36.48 -20.16 -6.02
C LEU A 325 -35.69 -19.51 -7.15
N ALA A 326 -34.76 -20.23 -7.77
CA ALA A 326 -33.99 -19.77 -8.92
C ALA A 326 -34.91 -19.48 -10.11
N HIS A 327 -35.83 -20.40 -10.43
CA HIS A 327 -36.84 -20.21 -11.46
C HIS A 327 -37.81 -19.05 -11.15
N LEU A 328 -38.35 -18.95 -9.93
CA LEU A 328 -39.19 -17.82 -9.54
C LEU A 328 -38.43 -16.48 -9.63
N LYS A 329 -37.14 -16.45 -9.29
CA LYS A 329 -36.29 -15.27 -9.45
C LYS A 329 -36.08 -14.94 -10.93
N GLU A 330 -35.72 -15.91 -11.76
CA GLU A 330 -35.54 -15.73 -13.21
C GLU A 330 -36.77 -15.09 -13.86
N GLN A 331 -37.97 -15.61 -13.57
CA GLN A 331 -39.22 -15.11 -14.16
C GLN A 331 -39.66 -13.76 -13.58
N CYS A 332 -39.47 -13.50 -12.28
CA CYS A 332 -39.96 -12.26 -11.65
C CYS A 332 -38.96 -11.10 -11.64
N GLN A 333 -37.65 -11.36 -11.54
CA GLN A 333 -36.65 -10.31 -11.30
C GLN A 333 -36.63 -9.22 -12.38
N PRO A 334 -36.77 -9.50 -13.70
CA PRO A 334 -36.82 -8.43 -14.71
C PRO A 334 -37.95 -7.43 -14.47
N HIS A 335 -39.14 -7.92 -14.14
CA HIS A 335 -40.34 -7.11 -13.86
C HIS A 335 -40.26 -6.35 -12.53
N LEU A 336 -39.66 -6.95 -11.50
CA LEU A 336 -39.36 -6.28 -10.23
C LEU A 336 -38.27 -5.20 -10.42
N THR A 337 -37.25 -5.48 -11.24
CA THR A 337 -36.17 -4.55 -11.59
C THR A 337 -36.69 -3.33 -12.34
N GLU A 338 -37.54 -3.52 -13.35
CA GLU A 338 -38.27 -2.44 -14.03
C GLU A 338 -39.05 -1.57 -13.02
N THR A 339 -39.82 -2.23 -12.14
CA THR A 339 -40.70 -1.56 -11.15
C THR A 339 -39.93 -0.81 -10.04
N CYS A 340 -38.67 -1.17 -9.77
CA CYS A 340 -37.83 -0.53 -8.75
C CYS A 340 -36.84 0.51 -9.28
N LYS A 341 -36.54 0.48 -10.59
CA LYS A 341 -35.43 1.23 -11.20
C LYS A 341 -35.36 2.70 -10.75
N GLU A 342 -36.40 3.49 -11.02
CA GLU A 342 -36.40 4.94 -10.75
C GLU A 342 -36.18 5.27 -9.26
N SER A 343 -36.71 4.44 -8.36
CA SER A 343 -36.57 4.63 -6.92
C SER A 343 -35.13 4.42 -6.45
N VAL A 344 -34.47 3.37 -6.97
CA VAL A 344 -33.09 2.99 -6.62
C VAL A 344 -32.06 3.89 -7.31
N GLU A 345 -32.27 4.27 -8.57
CA GLU A 345 -31.52 5.37 -9.22
C GLU A 345 -31.67 6.65 -8.38
N GLY A 346 -32.87 6.94 -7.89
CA GLY A 346 -33.15 8.04 -6.97
C GLY A 346 -32.53 7.91 -5.57
N ILE A 347 -32.09 6.72 -5.13
CA ILE A 347 -31.25 6.56 -3.92
C ILE A 347 -29.81 6.93 -4.27
N CYS A 348 -29.29 6.37 -5.36
CA CYS A 348 -27.92 6.58 -5.82
C CYS A 348 -27.63 8.07 -6.08
N LEU A 349 -28.53 8.75 -6.81
CA LEU A 349 -28.45 10.19 -7.05
C LEU A 349 -28.51 10.99 -5.74
N LYS A 350 -29.41 10.64 -4.82
CA LYS A 350 -29.56 11.41 -3.58
C LYS A 350 -28.32 11.31 -2.68
N ILE A 351 -27.67 10.16 -2.64
CA ILE A 351 -26.40 9.98 -1.91
C ILE A 351 -25.25 10.69 -2.62
N TYR A 352 -25.16 10.62 -3.95
CA TYR A 352 -24.16 11.36 -4.71
C TYR A 352 -24.29 12.89 -4.52
N HIS A 353 -25.49 13.46 -4.71
CA HIS A 353 -25.70 14.91 -4.54
C HIS A 353 -25.43 15.37 -3.10
N LEU A 354 -25.83 14.60 -2.08
CA LEU A 354 -25.47 14.90 -0.69
C LEU A 354 -23.95 14.84 -0.46
N SER A 355 -23.23 13.96 -1.15
CA SER A 355 -21.77 13.89 -1.10
C SER A 355 -21.11 15.14 -1.69
N THR A 356 -21.55 15.59 -2.87
CA THR A 356 -21.12 16.87 -3.47
C THR A 356 -21.39 18.05 -2.54
N ASP A 357 -22.59 18.10 -1.95
CA ASP A 357 -23.00 19.11 -0.97
C ASP A 357 -22.12 19.11 0.30
N TYR A 358 -21.66 17.94 0.73
CA TYR A 358 -20.84 17.76 1.92
C TYR A 358 -19.36 18.05 1.62
N ALA A 359 -18.84 17.62 0.48
CA ALA A 359 -17.49 17.96 -0.01
C ALA A 359 -17.32 19.48 -0.13
N LYS A 360 -18.32 20.18 -0.67
CA LYS A 360 -18.34 21.65 -0.69
C LYS A 360 -18.25 22.24 0.73
N LYS A 361 -19.11 21.81 1.66
CA LYS A 361 -19.10 22.28 3.06
C LYS A 361 -17.75 22.03 3.75
N VAL A 362 -17.08 20.93 3.42
CA VAL A 362 -15.73 20.61 3.93
C VAL A 362 -14.68 21.57 3.33
N LYS A 363 -14.73 21.86 2.02
CA LYS A 363 -13.88 22.89 1.40
C LYS A 363 -14.12 24.26 2.04
N ASP A 364 -15.38 24.69 2.18
CA ASP A 364 -15.74 25.98 2.77
C ASP A 364 -15.19 26.11 4.21
N LYS A 365 -15.36 25.09 5.06
CA LYS A 365 -14.79 25.03 6.43
C LYS A 365 -13.26 25.04 6.45
N HIS A 366 -12.59 24.59 5.38
CA HIS A 366 -11.14 24.66 5.27
C HIS A 366 -10.67 26.07 4.89
N LEU A 367 -11.32 26.71 3.91
CA LEU A 367 -11.02 28.08 3.50
C LEU A 367 -11.23 29.09 4.63
N GLU A 368 -12.22 28.86 5.48
CA GLU A 368 -12.45 29.61 6.73
C GLU A 368 -11.21 29.59 7.64
N ILE A 369 -10.64 28.41 7.90
CA ILE A 369 -9.45 28.25 8.78
C ILE A 369 -8.18 28.83 8.14
N LEU A 370 -8.01 28.71 6.83
CA LEU A 370 -6.90 29.38 6.13
C LEU A 370 -7.02 30.91 6.26
N LYS A 371 -8.22 31.46 6.10
CA LYS A 371 -8.51 32.89 6.25
C LYS A 371 -8.30 33.37 7.70
N GLU A 372 -8.71 32.59 8.70
CA GLU A 372 -8.43 32.86 10.13
C GLU A 372 -6.93 32.95 10.42
N GLN A 373 -6.10 32.17 9.71
CA GLN A 373 -4.64 32.17 9.84
C GLN A 373 -3.92 33.12 8.86
N GLY A 374 -4.66 33.94 8.09
CA GLY A 374 -4.08 34.90 7.14
C GLY A 374 -3.45 34.27 5.89
N MET A 375 -3.79 33.01 5.58
CA MET A 375 -3.22 32.23 4.48
C MET A 375 -4.05 32.40 3.18
N PRO A 376 -3.41 32.40 1.98
CA PRO A 376 -4.11 32.50 0.70
C PRO A 376 -4.90 31.22 0.36
N GLU A 377 -5.97 31.35 -0.44
CA GLU A 377 -6.67 30.18 -1.01
C GLU A 377 -5.76 29.44 -2.02
N PRO A 378 -5.63 28.11 -1.94
CA PRO A 378 -4.87 27.32 -2.91
C PRO A 378 -5.49 27.34 -4.32
N ASN A 379 -4.65 27.40 -5.36
CA ASN A 379 -5.12 27.26 -6.75
C ASN A 379 -5.19 25.78 -7.15
N TYR A 380 -6.34 25.15 -6.83
CA TYR A 380 -6.67 23.75 -7.09
C TYR A 380 -6.41 23.25 -8.53
N HIS A 381 -6.28 24.15 -9.52
CA HIS A 381 -6.07 23.80 -10.94
C HIS A 381 -4.62 24.03 -11.43
N SER A 382 -3.69 24.35 -10.53
CA SER A 382 -2.28 24.62 -10.85
C SER A 382 -1.49 23.34 -11.17
N VAL A 383 -1.46 22.93 -12.45
CA VAL A 383 -0.69 21.76 -12.92
C VAL A 383 0.59 22.21 -13.62
N VAL A 384 1.73 21.72 -13.13
CA VAL A 384 3.04 21.84 -13.77
C VAL A 384 3.43 20.48 -14.34
N ASN A 385 3.22 20.29 -15.65
CA ASN A 385 3.68 19.09 -16.34
C ASN A 385 5.20 19.13 -16.52
N THR A 386 5.90 18.08 -16.09
CA THR A 386 7.31 17.87 -16.38
C THR A 386 7.51 16.51 -17.04
N ALA A 387 8.45 16.41 -17.98
CA ALA A 387 8.84 15.15 -18.61
C ALA A 387 10.06 14.49 -17.92
N ARG A 388 10.44 14.97 -16.72
CA ARG A 388 11.67 14.54 -16.04
C ARG A 388 11.43 13.21 -15.30
N LYS A 389 12.33 12.24 -15.51
CA LYS A 389 12.36 10.99 -14.75
C LYS A 389 13.05 11.19 -13.39
N VAL A 390 12.45 10.69 -12.31
CA VAL A 390 12.97 10.76 -10.93
C VAL A 390 12.64 9.50 -10.14
N TRP A 391 13.42 9.19 -9.11
CA TRP A 391 13.04 8.18 -8.10
C TRP A 391 11.73 8.58 -7.40
N CYS A 392 10.87 7.62 -7.09
CA CYS A 392 9.57 7.94 -6.50
C CYS A 392 9.70 8.55 -5.09
N TYR A 393 9.03 9.68 -4.87
CA TYR A 393 8.98 10.41 -3.60
C TYR A 393 7.52 10.54 -3.12
N PRO A 394 7.29 10.71 -1.80
CA PRO A 394 5.95 10.92 -1.26
C PRO A 394 5.26 12.12 -1.91
N VAL A 395 3.93 12.20 -1.83
CA VAL A 395 3.23 13.38 -2.38
C VAL A 395 3.69 14.64 -1.63
N GLN A 396 3.92 15.72 -2.36
CA GLN A 396 4.31 17.02 -1.80
C GLN A 396 3.18 18.04 -1.99
N PHE A 397 3.17 19.08 -1.17
CA PHE A 397 2.25 20.21 -1.27
C PHE A 397 2.98 21.44 -1.86
N SER A 398 2.28 22.27 -2.64
CA SER A 398 2.74 23.62 -3.00
C SER A 398 2.28 24.70 -2.01
N THR A 399 1.38 24.34 -1.10
CA THR A 399 0.82 25.19 -0.04
C THR A 399 1.66 25.08 1.24
N LEU A 400 1.54 26.08 2.12
CA LEU A 400 2.09 26.00 3.48
C LEU A 400 1.12 25.22 4.39
N CYS A 401 1.65 24.53 5.41
CA CYS A 401 0.82 23.91 6.44
C CYS A 401 0.25 25.01 7.36
N PRO A 402 -1.07 25.03 7.66
CA PRO A 402 -1.60 25.87 8.72
C PRO A 402 -1.06 25.38 10.06
N ARG A 403 -1.03 26.25 11.08
CA ARG A 403 -0.75 25.83 12.46
C ARG A 403 -1.78 24.79 12.86
N LEU A 404 -1.30 23.58 13.14
CA LEU A 404 -2.14 22.52 13.70
C LEU A 404 -2.20 22.65 15.23
N PRO A 405 -3.38 22.47 15.85
CA PRO A 405 -3.48 22.39 17.31
C PRO A 405 -2.83 21.09 17.83
N PRO A 406 -2.35 21.07 19.09
CA PRO A 406 -1.81 19.86 19.70
C PRO A 406 -2.90 18.82 19.95
N VAL A 407 -2.45 17.57 20.12
CA VAL A 407 -3.26 16.41 20.49
C VAL A 407 -2.73 15.86 21.80
N ASP A 408 -3.63 15.62 22.76
CA ASP A 408 -3.27 14.97 24.02
C ASP A 408 -2.92 13.51 23.75
N TYR A 409 -1.97 12.95 24.51
CA TYR A 409 -1.70 11.52 24.46
C TYR A 409 -1.51 10.91 25.85
N LEU A 410 -1.84 9.62 25.96
CA LEU A 410 -1.64 8.79 27.14
C LEU A 410 -1.17 7.40 26.71
N THR A 411 -0.07 6.92 27.24
CA THR A 411 0.38 5.53 27.04
C THR A 411 -0.37 4.61 28.02
N ASP A 412 -1.01 3.57 27.50
CA ASP A 412 -1.64 2.50 28.28
C ASP A 412 -1.12 1.14 27.78
N ARG A 413 -0.26 0.51 28.60
CA ARG A 413 0.41 -0.76 28.32
C ARG A 413 1.14 -0.76 26.97
N ASP A 414 0.62 -1.51 26.00
CA ASP A 414 1.12 -1.72 24.65
C ASP A 414 0.43 -0.84 23.59
N GLN A 415 -0.44 0.09 24.01
CA GLN A 415 -1.08 1.10 23.16
C GLN A 415 -0.80 2.54 23.62
N VAL A 416 -0.98 3.48 22.70
CA VAL A 416 -1.06 4.92 22.97
C VAL A 416 -2.44 5.41 22.56
N LEU A 417 -3.09 6.12 23.47
CA LEU A 417 -4.36 6.81 23.26
C LEU A 417 -4.08 8.24 22.81
N LEU A 418 -4.61 8.66 21.66
CA LEU A 418 -4.52 10.01 21.13
C LEU A 418 -5.90 10.68 21.21
N ARG A 419 -6.00 11.84 21.88
CA ARG A 419 -7.26 12.55 22.12
C ARG A 419 -7.23 13.96 21.54
N PHE A 420 -8.24 14.28 20.73
CA PHE A 420 -8.53 15.63 20.26
C PHE A 420 -9.98 15.99 20.61
N GLN A 421 -10.18 17.15 21.26
CA GLN A 421 -11.49 17.60 21.75
C GLN A 421 -12.22 16.55 22.62
N ARG A 422 -13.18 15.82 22.05
CA ARG A 422 -13.98 14.78 22.73
C ARG A 422 -13.77 13.37 22.17
N GLU A 423 -12.83 13.21 21.23
CA GLU A 423 -12.62 11.97 20.48
C GLU A 423 -11.24 11.39 20.76
N THR A 424 -11.21 10.12 21.16
CA THR A 424 -9.99 9.37 21.48
C THR A 424 -9.87 8.17 20.54
N PHE A 425 -8.70 7.97 19.95
CA PHE A 425 -8.33 6.76 19.21
C PHE A 425 -7.16 6.08 19.91
N SER A 426 -7.10 4.74 19.87
CA SER A 426 -5.89 4.01 20.26
C SER A 426 -5.07 3.61 19.04
N ILE A 427 -3.78 3.36 19.27
CA ILE A 427 -2.86 2.76 18.32
C ILE A 427 -1.83 1.93 19.09
N ASN A 428 -1.48 0.74 18.61
CA ASN A 428 -0.40 -0.07 19.17
C ASN A 428 0.91 0.74 19.19
N THR A 429 1.64 0.76 20.30
CA THR A 429 2.87 1.55 20.48
C THR A 429 3.90 1.26 19.39
N LEU A 430 3.99 -0.01 18.94
CA LEU A 430 4.86 -0.42 17.84
C LEU A 430 4.45 0.20 16.48
N HIS A 431 3.14 0.37 16.22
CA HIS A 431 2.65 1.04 15.02
C HIS A 431 2.79 2.56 15.11
N LEU A 432 2.68 3.16 16.30
CA LEU A 432 3.02 4.58 16.48
C LEU A 432 4.50 4.83 16.15
N GLN A 433 5.41 3.98 16.65
CA GLN A 433 6.84 4.03 16.30
C GLN A 433 7.08 3.83 14.80
N LYS A 434 6.31 2.94 14.13
CA LYS A 434 6.36 2.75 12.67
C LYS A 434 6.01 4.05 11.93
N LEU A 435 4.91 4.69 12.33
CA LEU A 435 4.49 5.98 11.77
C LEU A 435 5.54 7.06 12.05
N GLU A 436 6.16 7.08 13.23
CA GLU A 436 7.22 8.03 13.59
C GLU A 436 8.48 7.88 12.72
N TYR A 437 8.85 6.64 12.38
CA TYR A 437 9.97 6.34 11.47
C TYR A 437 9.62 6.71 10.02
N LEU A 438 8.44 6.30 9.54
CA LEU A 438 7.90 6.70 8.22
C LEU A 438 7.85 8.23 8.07
N TYR A 439 7.45 8.93 9.13
CA TYR A 439 7.34 10.39 9.16
C TYR A 439 8.70 11.07 9.08
N ARG A 440 9.71 10.64 9.85
CA ARG A 440 11.09 11.15 9.72
C ARG A 440 11.69 10.96 8.32
N LEU A 441 11.24 9.97 7.56
CA LEU A 441 11.70 9.69 6.20
C LEU A 441 10.91 10.43 5.09
N SER A 442 9.71 10.92 5.39
CA SER A 442 8.74 11.35 4.36
C SER A 442 8.15 12.74 4.58
N CYS A 443 8.18 13.24 5.82
CA CYS A 443 7.72 14.57 6.21
C CYS A 443 8.86 15.58 6.04
N PHE A 444 8.68 16.55 5.13
CA PHE A 444 9.71 17.56 4.82
C PHE A 444 9.50 18.88 5.59
N ASP A 445 8.27 19.19 6.00
CA ASP A 445 7.88 20.46 6.63
C ASP A 445 8.00 20.45 8.16
N ASP A 446 7.70 19.33 8.81
CA ASP A 446 7.84 19.15 10.26
C ASP A 446 8.98 18.17 10.61
N LYS A 447 10.21 18.69 10.58
CA LYS A 447 11.42 17.96 10.98
C LYS A 447 11.58 17.76 12.49
N LYS A 448 10.75 18.42 13.31
CA LYS A 448 10.82 18.40 14.78
C LYS A 448 9.78 17.50 15.44
N LEU A 449 8.82 16.99 14.67
CA LEU A 449 7.65 16.25 15.14
C LEU A 449 6.63 17.12 15.92
N GLU A 450 6.64 18.45 15.71
CA GLU A 450 5.69 19.41 16.32
C GLU A 450 4.24 19.17 15.85
N HIS A 451 4.03 18.45 14.74
CA HIS A 451 2.72 18.14 14.15
C HIS A 451 2.45 16.63 14.01
N PHE A 452 3.40 15.77 14.39
CA PHE A 452 3.34 14.32 14.24
C PHE A 452 2.07 13.71 14.87
N LEU A 453 1.85 13.91 16.18
CA LEU A 453 0.69 13.32 16.88
C LEU A 453 -0.65 13.80 16.32
N THR A 454 -0.74 15.06 15.91
CA THR A 454 -1.96 15.61 15.27
C THR A 454 -2.21 14.99 13.91
N ARG A 455 -1.17 14.77 13.09
CA ARG A 455 -1.27 14.07 11.80
C ARG A 455 -1.61 12.58 11.98
N VAL A 456 -1.10 11.90 13.02
CA VAL A 456 -1.50 10.52 13.36
C VAL A 456 -2.96 10.44 13.84
N TRP A 457 -3.43 11.40 14.64
CA TRP A 457 -4.85 11.47 15.04
C TRP A 457 -5.77 11.67 13.82
N MET A 458 -5.41 12.57 12.89
CA MET A 458 -6.16 12.76 11.65
C MET A 458 -6.18 11.50 10.77
N LEU A 459 -5.06 10.78 10.69
CA LEU A 459 -4.94 9.51 9.98
C LEU A 459 -5.89 8.44 10.58
N LEU A 460 -5.89 8.26 11.90
CA LEU A 460 -6.80 7.34 12.59
C LEU A 460 -8.27 7.74 12.36
N LYS A 461 -8.59 9.03 12.46
CA LYS A 461 -9.94 9.57 12.23
C LYS A 461 -10.43 9.34 10.78
N ARG A 462 -9.59 9.62 9.78
CA ARG A 462 -9.85 9.40 8.35
C ARG A 462 -10.17 7.94 8.05
N TYR A 463 -9.28 7.02 8.44
CA TYR A 463 -9.46 5.59 8.18
C TYR A 463 -10.64 5.00 8.97
N SER A 464 -10.90 5.48 10.19
CA SER A 464 -12.09 5.10 10.97
C SER A 464 -13.40 5.46 10.24
N ALA A 465 -13.54 6.66 9.69
CA ALA A 465 -14.76 7.06 8.98
C ALA A 465 -14.91 6.39 7.60
N TYR A 466 -13.79 6.19 6.90
CA TYR A 466 -13.74 5.47 5.62
C TYR A 466 -14.21 4.02 5.77
N LEU A 467 -13.66 3.28 6.73
CA LEU A 467 -14.04 1.88 7.00
C LEU A 467 -15.42 1.77 7.69
N GLY A 468 -15.72 2.68 8.61
CA GLY A 468 -16.96 2.72 9.39
C GLY A 468 -16.89 1.94 10.71
N ASN A 469 -17.85 2.22 11.61
CA ASN A 469 -17.90 1.67 12.98
C ASN A 469 -18.47 0.23 13.08
N SER A 470 -18.52 -0.52 11.99
CA SER A 470 -19.07 -1.88 11.99
C SER A 470 -18.01 -2.93 12.34
N ASN A 471 -18.43 -4.07 12.90
CA ASN A 471 -17.57 -5.25 13.16
C ASN A 471 -17.18 -5.99 11.86
N THR A 472 -16.83 -5.24 10.82
CA THR A 472 -16.46 -5.72 9.48
C THR A 472 -14.95 -5.70 9.27
N ALA A 473 -14.21 -5.71 10.38
CA ALA A 473 -12.75 -5.79 10.49
C ALA A 473 -12.12 -6.77 9.48
N HIS A 474 -12.76 -7.95 9.33
CA HIS A 474 -12.43 -9.04 8.41
C HIS A 474 -12.56 -8.73 6.89
N ARG A 475 -12.95 -7.50 6.51
CA ARG A 475 -13.00 -7.00 5.11
C ARG A 475 -12.29 -5.66 4.92
N SER A 476 -11.51 -5.21 5.90
CA SER A 476 -10.47 -4.20 5.65
C SER A 476 -9.43 -4.75 4.66
N GLN A 477 -8.77 -3.88 3.89
CA GLN A 477 -7.72 -4.32 2.96
C GLN A 477 -6.58 -4.97 3.75
N MET A 478 -6.41 -6.27 3.54
CA MET A 478 -5.41 -7.10 4.22
C MET A 478 -4.04 -6.93 3.53
N SER A 479 -2.96 -7.17 4.26
CA SER A 479 -1.61 -7.17 3.67
C SER A 479 -1.07 -8.58 3.52
N LEU A 480 -0.18 -8.80 2.56
CA LEU A 480 0.55 -10.07 2.43
C LEU A 480 1.43 -10.32 3.69
N PRO A 481 1.73 -11.58 4.04
CA PRO A 481 2.69 -11.91 5.10
C PRO A 481 4.06 -11.26 4.90
N ALA A 482 4.80 -11.01 5.99
CA ALA A 482 6.16 -10.46 5.89
C ALA A 482 7.10 -11.36 5.03
N PRO A 483 7.10 -12.71 5.19
CA PRO A 483 7.93 -13.56 4.34
C PRO A 483 7.57 -13.56 2.85
N VAL A 484 6.31 -13.25 2.51
CA VAL A 484 5.89 -13.06 1.10
C VAL A 484 6.53 -11.80 0.54
N PHE A 485 6.50 -10.68 1.28
CA PHE A 485 7.19 -9.44 0.87
C PHE A 485 8.72 -9.59 0.81
N GLU A 486 9.32 -10.29 1.77
CA GLU A 486 10.75 -10.64 1.76
C GLU A 486 11.13 -11.43 0.48
N CYS A 487 10.30 -12.41 0.11
CA CYS A 487 10.50 -13.18 -1.12
C CYS A 487 10.26 -12.32 -2.38
N LEU A 488 9.24 -11.47 -2.41
CA LEU A 488 8.95 -10.57 -3.53
C LEU A 488 10.09 -9.57 -3.76
N ASN A 489 10.72 -9.06 -2.69
CA ASN A 489 11.92 -8.26 -2.80
C ASN A 489 13.10 -9.08 -3.35
N LYS A 490 13.42 -10.22 -2.72
CA LYS A 490 14.59 -11.03 -3.04
C LYS A 490 14.55 -11.66 -4.44
N ALA A 491 13.41 -12.22 -4.84
CA ALA A 491 13.26 -12.99 -6.08
C ALA A 491 12.80 -12.11 -7.26
N PHE A 492 11.98 -11.10 -7.01
CA PHE A 492 11.32 -10.28 -8.04
C PHE A 492 11.63 -8.78 -7.95
N GLY A 493 12.56 -8.38 -7.08
CA GLY A 493 13.00 -6.99 -6.95
C GLY A 493 11.93 -6.01 -6.46
N VAL A 494 10.83 -6.48 -5.85
CA VAL A 494 9.74 -5.59 -5.44
C VAL A 494 10.21 -4.62 -4.35
N THR A 495 9.95 -3.32 -4.55
CA THR A 495 10.23 -2.26 -3.55
C THR A 495 9.04 -1.33 -3.31
N PHE A 496 7.83 -1.75 -3.71
CA PHE A 496 6.65 -0.88 -3.74
C PHE A 496 5.33 -1.66 -3.62
N GLU A 497 4.39 -1.14 -2.83
CA GLU A 497 3.00 -1.64 -2.75
C GLU A 497 2.03 -0.70 -3.50
N CYS A 498 1.38 -1.18 -4.56
CA CYS A 498 0.41 -0.37 -5.32
C CYS A 498 -0.87 -0.04 -4.54
N PHE A 499 -1.16 -0.78 -3.47
CA PHE A 499 -2.31 -0.54 -2.60
C PHE A 499 -1.93 -0.82 -1.15
N ALA A 500 -1.76 0.22 -0.36
CA ALA A 500 -1.57 0.12 1.09
C ALA A 500 -2.06 1.39 1.81
N SER A 501 -1.67 1.51 3.06
CA SER A 501 -1.88 2.63 3.97
C SER A 501 -0.65 2.73 4.89
N PRO A 502 -0.43 3.86 5.58
CA PRO A 502 0.66 3.97 6.57
C PRO A 502 0.63 2.86 7.64
N PHE A 503 -0.57 2.37 7.98
CA PHE A 503 -0.77 1.28 8.94
C PHE A 503 -0.32 -0.09 8.42
N ASN A 504 -0.74 -0.47 7.20
CA ASN A 504 -0.66 -1.85 6.71
C ASN A 504 0.51 -2.12 5.72
N CYS A 505 1.18 -1.08 5.21
CA CYS A 505 2.34 -1.23 4.31
C CYS A 505 3.49 -2.03 4.92
N TYR A 506 4.21 -2.77 4.09
CA TYR A 506 5.50 -3.41 4.38
C TYR A 506 6.68 -2.49 4.04
N PHE A 507 6.64 -1.81 2.90
CA PHE A 507 7.68 -0.90 2.43
C PHE A 507 7.40 0.56 2.83
N ARG A 508 8.42 1.42 2.80
CA ARG A 508 8.26 2.89 2.93
C ARG A 508 7.81 3.58 1.63
N GLN A 509 7.49 2.81 0.60
CA GLN A 509 7.06 3.27 -0.72
C GLN A 509 5.79 2.51 -1.11
N TYR A 510 4.68 3.22 -1.14
CA TYR A 510 3.38 2.62 -1.44
C TYR A 510 2.44 3.69 -2.00
N CYS A 511 1.41 3.25 -2.73
CA CYS A 511 0.25 4.05 -3.09
C CYS A 511 -0.88 3.82 -2.09
N SER A 512 -1.69 4.86 -1.82
CA SER A 512 -2.83 4.82 -0.89
C SER A 512 -3.93 5.79 -1.30
N ALA A 513 -5.12 5.63 -0.70
CA ALA A 513 -6.30 6.39 -1.07
C ALA A 513 -6.24 7.90 -0.70
N PHE A 514 -5.47 8.28 0.33
CA PHE A 514 -5.54 9.61 0.92
C PHE A 514 -4.19 10.36 0.83
N PRO A 515 -3.85 10.94 -0.34
CA PRO A 515 -2.58 11.62 -0.54
C PRO A 515 -2.39 12.83 0.39
N ASP A 516 -3.49 13.41 0.90
CA ASP A 516 -3.47 14.58 1.78
C ASP A 516 -2.96 14.27 3.21
N ILE A 517 -3.20 13.07 3.74
CA ILE A 517 -2.73 12.67 5.08
C ILE A 517 -1.62 11.62 5.00
N ASP A 518 -1.69 10.68 4.06
CA ASP A 518 -0.79 9.52 4.06
C ASP A 518 0.61 9.86 3.52
N SER A 519 0.76 10.98 2.81
CA SER A 519 2.01 11.43 2.20
C SER A 519 3.10 11.74 3.22
N TYR A 520 2.75 12.36 4.35
CA TYR A 520 3.69 12.57 5.46
C TYR A 520 4.27 11.27 6.03
N PHE A 521 3.62 10.12 5.76
CA PHE A 521 4.04 8.78 6.19
C PHE A 521 4.53 7.92 5.01
N GLY A 522 4.82 8.52 3.85
CA GLY A 522 5.44 7.84 2.71
C GLY A 522 4.51 7.48 1.56
N SER A 523 3.21 7.82 1.61
CA SER A 523 2.33 7.55 0.47
C SER A 523 2.74 8.34 -0.77
N ARG A 524 2.69 7.65 -1.91
CA ARG A 524 2.80 8.21 -3.26
C ARG A 524 1.43 8.58 -3.83
N GLY A 525 0.34 8.53 -3.07
CA GLY A 525 -1.02 8.86 -3.50
C GLY A 525 -1.72 7.73 -4.25
N PRO A 526 -2.86 7.98 -4.92
CA PRO A 526 -3.64 6.95 -5.61
C PRO A 526 -2.84 6.30 -6.75
N ILE A 527 -3.02 4.98 -6.94
CA ILE A 527 -2.23 4.25 -7.95
C ILE A 527 -2.48 4.71 -9.39
N LEU A 528 -3.73 5.10 -9.70
CA LEU A 528 -4.13 5.54 -11.04
C LEU A 528 -3.46 6.86 -11.47
N GLU A 529 -2.89 7.62 -10.53
CA GLU A 529 -2.09 8.82 -10.79
C GLU A 529 -0.60 8.53 -10.96
N LEU A 530 -0.13 7.33 -10.58
CA LEU A 530 1.29 6.99 -10.54
C LEU A 530 1.84 6.70 -11.94
N LYS A 531 2.40 7.72 -12.59
CA LYS A 531 3.09 7.64 -13.88
C LYS A 531 4.47 6.96 -13.74
N ALA A 532 4.49 5.67 -13.39
CA ALA A 532 5.70 4.88 -13.26
C ALA A 532 6.32 4.52 -14.61
N VAL A 533 7.65 4.51 -14.65
CA VAL A 533 8.46 4.22 -15.85
C VAL A 533 9.23 2.92 -15.68
N SER A 534 9.74 2.66 -14.48
CA SER A 534 10.61 1.52 -14.17
C SER A 534 10.39 1.10 -12.71
N GLY A 535 10.63 -0.17 -12.40
CA GLY A 535 10.51 -0.74 -11.05
C GLY A 535 9.66 -2.00 -10.97
N SER A 536 9.63 -2.62 -9.78
CA SER A 536 8.86 -3.85 -9.52
C SER A 536 7.93 -3.67 -8.33
N PHE A 537 6.68 -4.11 -8.49
CA PHE A 537 5.53 -3.73 -7.67
C PHE A 537 4.73 -4.94 -7.19
N ALA A 538 4.29 -4.92 -5.92
CA ALA A 538 3.26 -5.81 -5.39
C ALA A 538 1.89 -5.12 -5.46
N VAL A 539 0.90 -5.83 -6.00
CA VAL A 539 -0.42 -5.28 -6.33
C VAL A 539 -1.52 -6.13 -5.70
N HIS A 540 -2.01 -5.72 -4.53
CA HIS A 540 -3.09 -6.39 -3.80
C HIS A 540 -4.28 -5.43 -3.61
N PRO A 541 -5.13 -5.23 -4.65
CA PRO A 541 -6.22 -4.26 -4.61
C PRO A 541 -7.30 -4.62 -3.58
N PRO A 542 -8.02 -3.63 -3.02
CA PRO A 542 -9.29 -3.92 -2.35
C PRO A 542 -10.31 -4.45 -3.37
N TYR A 543 -11.17 -5.37 -2.94
CA TYR A 543 -12.13 -6.06 -3.83
C TYR A 543 -13.28 -5.13 -4.25
N VAL A 544 -13.04 -4.36 -5.31
CA VAL A 544 -13.97 -3.44 -5.98
C VAL A 544 -13.71 -3.55 -7.47
N GLU A 545 -14.67 -4.10 -8.23
CA GLU A 545 -14.48 -4.49 -9.63
C GLU A 545 -13.98 -3.33 -10.49
N GLU A 546 -14.60 -2.16 -10.33
CA GLU A 546 -14.36 -0.97 -11.12
C GLU A 546 -12.94 -0.39 -10.89
N LEU A 547 -12.41 -0.50 -9.66
CA LEU A 547 -11.02 -0.11 -9.35
C LEU A 547 -10.04 -1.17 -9.85
N MET A 548 -10.36 -2.45 -9.69
CA MET A 548 -9.51 -3.55 -10.15
C MET A 548 -9.31 -3.49 -11.67
N GLU A 549 -10.38 -3.27 -12.43
CA GLU A 549 -10.33 -3.10 -13.88
C GLU A 549 -9.52 -1.87 -14.29
N ALA A 550 -9.86 -0.67 -13.77
CA ALA A 550 -9.15 0.57 -14.10
C ALA A 550 -7.65 0.53 -13.73
N SER A 551 -7.28 -0.30 -12.73
CA SER A 551 -5.88 -0.53 -12.37
C SER A 551 -5.17 -1.43 -13.37
N ILE A 552 -5.83 -2.45 -13.92
CA ILE A 552 -5.28 -3.27 -15.00
C ILE A 552 -5.09 -2.41 -16.26
N ASP A 553 -6.09 -1.61 -16.66
CA ASP A 553 -5.94 -0.63 -17.75
C ASP A 553 -4.79 0.36 -17.51
N HIS A 554 -4.48 0.67 -16.26
CA HIS A 554 -3.33 1.51 -15.91
C HIS A 554 -2.02 0.77 -16.05
N PHE A 555 -1.89 -0.43 -15.51
CA PHE A 555 -0.66 -1.23 -15.63
C PHE A 555 -0.35 -1.55 -17.09
N GLU A 556 -1.33 -1.95 -17.90
CA GLU A 556 -1.11 -2.26 -19.33
C GLU A 556 -0.63 -1.04 -20.12
N ARG A 557 -1.17 0.16 -19.85
CA ARG A 557 -0.65 1.41 -20.44
C ARG A 557 0.79 1.67 -20.01
N LEU A 558 1.12 1.61 -18.73
CA LEU A 558 2.50 1.83 -18.26
C LEU A 558 3.50 0.80 -18.83
N LEU A 559 3.07 -0.47 -18.98
CA LEU A 559 3.86 -1.56 -19.55
C LEU A 559 4.06 -1.42 -21.08
N SER A 560 3.11 -0.76 -21.77
CA SER A 560 3.20 -0.42 -23.18
C SER A 560 4.04 0.84 -23.44
N ASP A 561 3.85 1.87 -22.61
CA ASP A 561 4.48 3.19 -22.77
C ASP A 561 5.97 3.19 -22.35
N SER A 562 6.42 2.20 -21.56
CA SER A 562 7.81 2.10 -21.09
C SER A 562 8.59 0.96 -21.73
N ILE A 563 9.80 1.30 -22.17
CA ILE A 563 10.86 0.37 -22.59
C ILE A 563 11.79 -0.06 -21.44
N GLU A 564 11.69 0.56 -20.25
CA GLU A 564 12.52 0.23 -19.08
C GLU A 564 11.91 -0.93 -18.26
N PRO A 565 12.69 -1.64 -17.42
CA PRO A 565 12.19 -2.79 -16.67
C PRO A 565 10.99 -2.44 -15.78
N LEU A 566 9.80 -2.97 -16.11
CA LEU A 566 8.57 -2.71 -15.38
C LEU A 566 7.80 -4.01 -15.12
N SER A 567 7.39 -4.22 -13.87
CA SER A 567 6.81 -5.47 -13.38
C SER A 567 5.74 -5.24 -12.30
N PHE A 568 4.53 -5.72 -12.54
CA PHE A 568 3.43 -5.72 -11.57
C PHE A 568 3.06 -7.17 -11.23
N ILE A 569 3.18 -7.55 -9.96
CA ILE A 569 2.78 -8.86 -9.45
C ILE A 569 1.43 -8.68 -8.75
N VAL A 570 0.38 -9.22 -9.37
CA VAL A 570 -1.02 -9.00 -9.02
C VAL A 570 -1.56 -10.17 -8.21
N PHE A 571 -2.10 -9.87 -7.03
CA PHE A 571 -2.69 -10.83 -6.09
C PHE A 571 -4.18 -10.51 -6.00
N ILE A 572 -5.05 -11.41 -6.45
CA ILE A 572 -6.51 -11.23 -6.33
C ILE A 572 -7.20 -12.53 -5.89
N PRO A 573 -8.32 -12.45 -5.13
CA PRO A 573 -9.12 -13.62 -4.81
C PRO A 573 -9.68 -14.26 -6.09
N GLU A 574 -9.55 -15.58 -6.21
CA GLU A 574 -10.11 -16.31 -7.34
C GLU A 574 -11.60 -16.58 -7.09
N HIS A 575 -12.43 -15.73 -7.69
CA HIS A 575 -13.88 -15.86 -7.68
C HIS A 575 -14.35 -15.97 -9.13
N ARG A 576 -14.95 -17.11 -9.51
CA ARG A 576 -15.31 -17.44 -10.90
C ARG A 576 -16.81 -17.60 -11.17
N ASP A 577 -17.66 -17.41 -10.17
CA ASP A 577 -19.11 -17.62 -10.27
C ASP A 577 -19.93 -16.40 -9.81
N PRO A 578 -20.19 -15.42 -10.71
CA PRO A 578 -19.55 -15.25 -12.03
C PRO A 578 -18.14 -14.66 -11.90
N ALA A 579 -17.30 -14.86 -12.92
CA ALA A 579 -15.96 -14.27 -12.97
C ALA A 579 -16.05 -12.73 -13.17
N PRO A 580 -15.44 -11.90 -12.30
CA PRO A 580 -15.38 -10.46 -12.49
C PRO A 580 -14.66 -10.08 -13.78
N GLN A 581 -15.06 -8.98 -14.43
CA GLN A 581 -14.40 -8.53 -15.67
C GLN A 581 -12.90 -8.25 -15.45
N ALA A 582 -12.53 -7.71 -14.29
CA ALA A 582 -11.12 -7.53 -13.92
C ALA A 582 -10.32 -8.85 -13.87
N LEU A 583 -10.93 -9.97 -13.47
CA LEU A 583 -10.27 -11.29 -13.51
C LEU A 583 -10.04 -11.73 -14.96
N LEU A 584 -11.08 -11.67 -15.80
CA LEU A 584 -11.00 -12.06 -17.21
C LEU A 584 -9.98 -11.19 -17.98
N LYS A 585 -9.94 -9.88 -17.70
CA LYS A 585 -9.00 -8.91 -18.28
C LYS A 585 -7.56 -9.19 -17.86
N LEU A 586 -7.32 -9.49 -16.59
CA LEU A 586 -6.01 -9.89 -16.07
C LEU A 586 -5.53 -11.21 -16.69
N GLU A 587 -6.43 -12.18 -16.89
CA GLU A 587 -6.12 -13.44 -17.55
C GLU A 587 -5.85 -13.27 -19.07
N ALA A 588 -6.47 -12.29 -19.73
CA ALA A 588 -6.30 -12.02 -21.16
C ALA A 588 -5.12 -11.10 -21.51
N SER A 589 -4.48 -10.46 -20.52
CA SER A 589 -3.44 -9.44 -20.73
C SER A 589 -2.26 -9.93 -21.60
N PRO A 590 -1.85 -9.18 -22.65
CA PRO A 590 -0.67 -9.52 -23.46
C PRO A 590 0.66 -9.38 -22.70
N PHE A 591 0.64 -8.75 -21.51
CA PHE A 591 1.81 -8.64 -20.64
C PHE A 591 1.92 -9.80 -19.63
N LYS A 592 0.95 -10.71 -19.58
CA LYS A 592 0.93 -11.87 -18.67
C LYS A 592 2.08 -12.83 -18.97
N ARG A 593 2.98 -13.03 -18.00
CA ARG A 593 4.14 -13.93 -18.11
C ARG A 593 3.94 -15.26 -17.42
N LYS A 594 3.23 -15.26 -16.30
CA LYS A 594 2.81 -16.47 -15.57
C LYS A 594 1.58 -16.17 -14.72
N GLN A 595 0.88 -17.23 -14.36
CA GLN A 595 -0.29 -17.25 -13.50
C GLN A 595 -0.20 -18.51 -12.65
N ILE A 596 -0.42 -18.39 -11.34
CA ILE A 596 -0.54 -19.51 -10.40
C ILE A 596 -1.69 -19.25 -9.42
N VAL A 597 -2.06 -20.27 -8.65
CA VAL A 597 -3.08 -20.19 -7.60
C VAL A 597 -2.48 -20.69 -6.29
N VAL A 598 -2.72 -19.97 -5.20
CA VAL A 598 -2.45 -20.43 -3.84
C VAL A 598 -3.76 -20.95 -3.24
N PRO A 599 -3.88 -22.25 -2.89
CA PRO A 599 -5.15 -22.84 -2.49
C PRO A 599 -5.80 -22.18 -1.27
N ASN A 600 -7.14 -22.25 -1.22
CA ASN A 600 -7.90 -21.83 -0.04
C ASN A 600 -7.45 -22.65 1.18
N PHE A 601 -7.41 -22.02 2.36
CA PHE A 601 -6.91 -22.61 3.60
C PHE A 601 -5.47 -23.18 3.55
N GLU A 602 -4.64 -22.82 2.57
CA GLU A 602 -3.19 -23.12 2.54
C GLU A 602 -2.31 -21.87 2.73
N HIS A 603 -2.91 -20.70 2.98
CA HIS A 603 -2.19 -19.45 3.21
C HIS A 603 -2.88 -18.53 4.21
N GLU A 604 -2.12 -17.55 4.71
CA GLU A 604 -2.57 -16.52 5.66
C GLU A 604 -2.31 -15.11 5.10
N TYR A 605 -3.07 -14.15 5.60
CA TYR A 605 -2.93 -12.70 5.36
C TYR A 605 -2.79 -11.95 6.68
N ARG A 606 -2.21 -10.76 6.65
CA ARG A 606 -2.20 -9.84 7.80
C ARG A 606 -3.47 -9.01 7.86
N HIS A 607 -4.13 -9.01 9.02
CA HIS A 607 -5.36 -8.27 9.28
C HIS A 607 -5.16 -6.75 9.12
N GLY A 608 -6.01 -6.04 8.35
CA GLY A 608 -5.83 -4.60 8.07
C GLY A 608 -5.81 -3.71 9.33
N TYR A 609 -6.61 -4.06 10.34
CA TYR A 609 -6.59 -3.47 11.69
C TYR A 609 -5.38 -3.88 12.57
N GLN A 610 -4.28 -4.42 12.02
CA GLN A 610 -3.05 -4.75 12.77
C GLN A 610 -2.48 -3.60 13.64
N HIS A 611 -2.86 -2.35 13.33
CA HIS A 611 -2.47 -1.15 14.07
C HIS A 611 -3.19 -0.95 15.42
N VAL A 612 -4.26 -1.70 15.69
CA VAL A 612 -5.00 -1.70 16.98
C VAL A 612 -5.28 -3.09 17.55
N LEU A 613 -5.23 -4.15 16.73
CA LEU A 613 -5.43 -5.53 17.19
C LEU A 613 -4.19 -6.10 17.90
N GLN A 614 -4.41 -7.07 18.78
CA GLN A 614 -3.32 -7.78 19.46
C GLN A 614 -2.51 -8.63 18.47
N ARG A 615 -1.22 -8.85 18.76
CA ARG A 615 -0.31 -9.58 17.86
C ARG A 615 -0.75 -11.02 17.55
N SER A 616 -1.53 -11.63 18.44
CA SER A 616 -2.19 -12.93 18.26
C SER A 616 -3.26 -12.93 17.16
N GLU A 617 -3.89 -11.78 16.88
CA GLU A 617 -4.99 -11.61 15.92
C GLU A 617 -4.50 -11.11 14.55
N TRP A 618 -3.20 -10.87 14.40
CA TRP A 618 -2.64 -10.30 13.17
C TRP A 618 -2.72 -11.25 11.97
N SER A 619 -2.58 -12.56 12.18
CA SER A 619 -2.64 -13.54 11.07
C SER A 619 -4.06 -14.08 10.90
N VAL A 620 -4.53 -14.08 9.66
CA VAL A 620 -5.88 -14.50 9.28
C VAL A 620 -5.77 -15.48 8.13
N LYS A 621 -6.22 -16.71 8.36
CA LYS A 621 -6.20 -17.78 7.35
C LYS A 621 -7.22 -17.48 6.24
N SER A 622 -6.78 -17.56 4.98
CA SER A 622 -7.65 -17.25 3.84
C SER A 622 -8.69 -18.36 3.59
N PRO A 623 -9.99 -18.04 3.50
CA PRO A 623 -11.02 -18.98 3.07
C PRO A 623 -11.23 -19.00 1.54
N HIS A 624 -10.40 -18.26 0.80
CA HIS A 624 -10.47 -18.12 -0.66
C HIS A 624 -9.12 -18.43 -1.29
N GLU A 625 -9.15 -18.90 -2.53
CA GLU A 625 -7.96 -19.07 -3.36
C GLU A 625 -7.41 -17.69 -3.76
N THR A 626 -6.09 -17.57 -3.81
CA THR A 626 -5.42 -16.34 -4.24
C THR A 626 -4.70 -16.61 -5.54
N MET A 627 -5.19 -16.03 -6.63
CA MET A 627 -4.50 -16.07 -7.91
C MET A 627 -3.38 -15.02 -7.92
N ILE A 628 -2.20 -15.41 -8.40
CA ILE A 628 -1.01 -14.56 -8.54
C ILE A 628 -0.62 -14.49 -10.01
N VAL A 629 -0.54 -13.27 -10.56
CA VAL A 629 -0.26 -13.01 -11.98
C VAL A 629 0.88 -12.02 -12.14
N TRP A 630 1.84 -12.33 -13.02
CA TRP A 630 2.95 -11.45 -13.38
C TRP A 630 2.65 -10.71 -14.67
N LEU A 631 2.38 -9.40 -14.59
CA LEU A 631 2.29 -8.50 -15.74
C LEU A 631 3.63 -7.78 -15.91
N GLN A 632 4.35 -8.05 -16.99
CA GLN A 632 5.70 -7.52 -17.20
C GLN A 632 5.94 -7.16 -18.67
N ASN A 633 6.62 -6.04 -18.92
CA ASN A 633 7.13 -5.73 -20.26
C ASN A 633 8.38 -6.57 -20.55
N ASN A 634 8.91 -6.53 -21.77
CA ASN A 634 10.02 -7.43 -22.17
C ASN A 634 11.30 -7.19 -21.35
N ALA A 635 11.56 -5.94 -20.94
CA ALA A 635 12.66 -5.59 -20.04
C ALA A 635 12.42 -6.13 -18.61
N GLY A 636 11.21 -5.93 -18.06
CA GLY A 636 10.82 -6.40 -16.74
C GLY A 636 10.85 -7.92 -16.63
N ASN A 637 10.42 -8.65 -17.66
CA ASN A 637 10.52 -10.12 -17.72
C ASN A 637 11.98 -10.60 -17.82
N THR A 638 12.85 -9.84 -18.51
CA THR A 638 14.30 -10.17 -18.55
C THR A 638 14.95 -10.03 -17.17
N THR A 639 14.56 -9.03 -16.37
CA THR A 639 15.14 -8.82 -15.02
C THR A 639 14.47 -9.71 -13.95
N TRP A 640 13.14 -9.70 -13.90
CA TRP A 640 12.31 -10.26 -12.82
C TRP A 640 11.33 -11.34 -13.30
N GLY A 641 11.65 -12.02 -14.42
CA GLY A 641 10.81 -13.07 -14.98
C GLY A 641 10.50 -14.21 -14.01
N PRO A 642 9.28 -14.79 -14.04
CA PRO A 642 8.81 -15.84 -13.15
C PRO A 642 9.29 -17.25 -13.55
N VAL A 643 10.61 -17.43 -13.59
CA VAL A 643 11.26 -18.76 -13.66
C VAL A 643 10.90 -19.59 -12.42
N ASP A 644 10.93 -20.92 -12.55
CA ASP A 644 10.30 -21.84 -11.60
C ASP A 644 10.87 -21.71 -10.17
N ASP A 645 12.20 -21.68 -9.98
CA ASP A 645 12.87 -21.46 -8.69
C ASP A 645 12.32 -20.24 -7.91
N ARG A 646 12.02 -19.14 -8.61
CA ARG A 646 11.50 -17.89 -8.01
C ARG A 646 10.03 -18.03 -7.62
N VAL A 647 9.29 -18.87 -8.32
CA VAL A 647 7.85 -19.09 -8.17
C VAL A 647 7.60 -20.13 -7.07
N GLU A 648 8.40 -21.20 -7.02
CA GLU A 648 8.44 -22.15 -5.91
C GLU A 648 8.82 -21.44 -4.60
N ALA A 649 9.87 -20.60 -4.61
CA ALA A 649 10.24 -19.79 -3.45
C ALA A 649 9.10 -18.87 -2.97
N LEU A 650 8.24 -18.37 -3.88
CA LEU A 650 7.08 -17.56 -3.51
C LEU A 650 5.95 -18.41 -2.93
N LEU A 651 5.68 -19.59 -3.49
CA LEU A 651 4.70 -20.55 -2.93
C LEU A 651 5.10 -20.99 -1.51
N ASP A 652 6.37 -21.33 -1.32
CA ASP A 652 6.93 -21.62 0.00
C ASP A 652 6.89 -20.40 0.93
N ALA A 653 6.96 -19.18 0.37
CA ALA A 653 6.77 -17.95 1.12
C ALA A 653 5.31 -17.71 1.57
N PHE A 654 4.31 -18.36 0.96
CA PHE A 654 2.90 -18.33 1.41
C PHE A 654 2.56 -19.37 2.49
N ARG A 655 3.30 -20.49 2.59
CA ARG A 655 3.03 -21.55 3.60
C ARG A 655 2.94 -20.98 5.03
N PRO A 656 1.94 -21.35 5.85
CA PRO A 656 1.78 -20.87 7.23
C PRO A 656 3.04 -21.04 8.09
N GLY A 657 3.28 -20.06 8.97
CA GLY A 657 4.54 -19.98 9.73
C GLY A 657 4.85 -21.22 10.57
N ARG A 658 3.83 -21.87 11.15
CA ARG A 658 3.98 -23.09 11.98
C ARG A 658 4.41 -24.32 11.18
N GLU A 659 4.06 -24.39 9.90
CA GLU A 659 4.42 -25.48 9.01
C GLU A 659 5.86 -25.25 8.54
N ARG A 660 6.16 -24.05 8.03
CA ARG A 660 7.54 -23.69 7.63
C ARG A 660 8.56 -23.78 8.76
N GLU A 661 8.18 -23.43 9.99
CA GLU A 661 9.06 -23.54 11.16
C GLU A 661 9.25 -25.00 11.60
N ARG A 662 8.24 -25.87 11.42
CA ARG A 662 8.41 -27.32 11.59
C ARG A 662 9.35 -27.89 10.52
N ASP A 663 9.06 -27.65 9.24
CA ASP A 663 9.85 -28.13 8.11
C ASP A 663 11.32 -27.70 8.25
N ARG A 664 11.56 -26.46 8.70
CA ARG A 664 12.90 -25.93 9.00
C ARG A 664 13.58 -26.66 10.17
N VAL A 665 12.85 -27.04 11.22
CA VAL A 665 13.40 -27.81 12.35
C VAL A 665 13.68 -29.26 11.94
N GLU A 666 12.84 -29.87 11.09
CA GLU A 666 13.07 -31.21 10.55
C GLU A 666 14.27 -31.23 9.59
N LEU A 667 14.42 -30.24 8.70
CA LEU A 667 15.59 -30.08 7.82
C LEU A 667 16.90 -29.79 8.56
N LEU A 668 16.83 -29.15 9.74
CA LEU A 668 17.99 -28.90 10.61
C LEU A 668 18.24 -30.03 11.62
N SER A 669 17.38 -31.05 11.67
CA SER A 669 17.58 -32.22 12.53
C SER A 669 18.58 -33.19 11.90
N PRO A 670 19.62 -33.65 12.63
CA PRO A 670 20.56 -34.61 12.08
C PRO A 670 19.84 -35.92 11.77
N GLN A 671 19.92 -36.38 10.52
CA GLN A 671 19.35 -37.66 10.10
C GLN A 671 19.89 -38.77 11.00
N ARG A 672 18.99 -39.51 11.67
CA ARG A 672 19.38 -40.72 12.41
C ARG A 672 19.93 -41.74 11.41
N PRO A 673 21.10 -42.36 11.67
CA PRO A 673 21.54 -43.49 10.86
C PRO A 673 20.49 -44.59 10.93
N THR A 674 20.15 -45.18 9.78
CA THR A 674 19.23 -46.31 9.71
C THR A 674 19.83 -47.52 10.44
N PRO A 675 19.06 -48.20 11.32
CA PRO A 675 19.56 -49.38 12.02
C PRO A 675 19.66 -50.56 11.04
N GLY A 676 20.86 -50.79 10.49
CA GLY A 676 21.10 -51.87 9.53
C GLY A 676 22.55 -52.05 9.06
N THR A 677 23.41 -51.02 9.16
CA THR A 677 24.82 -51.12 8.74
C THR A 677 25.72 -51.59 9.90
N PRO A 678 26.43 -52.74 9.79
CA PRO A 678 27.38 -53.17 10.82
C PRO A 678 28.64 -52.28 10.81
N GLN A 679 29.15 -51.96 12.00
CA GLN A 679 30.42 -51.25 12.17
C GLN A 679 31.61 -52.24 12.20
N PRO A 680 32.79 -51.86 11.70
CA PRO A 680 34.01 -52.67 11.84
C PRO A 680 34.56 -52.59 13.28
N GLU A 681 35.10 -53.70 13.77
CA GLU A 681 35.67 -53.80 15.12
C GLU A 681 36.97 -53.00 15.28
N THR A 682 37.19 -52.44 16.47
CA THR A 682 38.44 -51.76 16.85
C THR A 682 39.26 -52.61 17.83
N PRO A 683 40.61 -52.68 17.67
CA PRO A 683 41.46 -53.50 18.52
C PRO A 683 41.69 -52.88 19.92
N PRO A 684 42.00 -53.69 20.95
CA PRO A 684 42.11 -53.24 22.34
C PRO A 684 43.39 -52.44 22.63
N ALA A 685 43.28 -51.51 23.59
CA ALA A 685 44.40 -50.70 24.08
C ALA A 685 45.22 -51.42 25.17
N PRO A 686 46.54 -51.12 25.31
CA PRO A 686 47.42 -51.81 26.25
C PRO A 686 47.20 -51.37 27.72
N GLN A 687 47.43 -52.30 28.64
CA GLN A 687 47.42 -52.05 30.09
C GLN A 687 48.82 -51.65 30.59
N THR A 688 48.88 -50.74 31.56
CA THR A 688 50.07 -50.50 32.40
C THR A 688 49.77 -50.89 33.86
N PRO A 689 50.75 -51.49 34.57
CA PRO A 689 50.50 -52.12 35.87
C PRO A 689 50.49 -51.13 37.04
N LYS A 690 49.91 -51.58 38.16
CA LYS A 690 50.17 -51.01 39.49
C LYS A 690 50.96 -52.02 40.34
N GLN A 691 51.87 -51.49 41.14
CA GLN A 691 52.39 -52.11 42.36
C GLN A 691 51.35 -51.90 43.49
N ASP A 692 51.22 -52.75 44.50
CA ASP A 692 51.91 -54.02 44.79
C ASP A 692 50.92 -55.20 44.85
#